data_AF-R2T4U1-F1
#
_entry.id   AF-R2T4U1-F1
#
_cell.length_a   1.000
_cell.length_b   1.000
_cell.length_c   1.000
_cell.angle_alpha   90.00
_cell.angle_beta   90.00
_cell.angle_gamma   90.00
#
_symmetry.space_group_name_H-M   'P 1'
#
loop_
_entity.id
_entity.type
_entity.pdbx_description
1 polymer ?
#
loop_
_entity_poly.entity_id
_entity_poly.type
_entity_poly.pdbx_seq_one_letter_code
_entity_poly.pdbx_strand_id
1 'polypeptide(L)'
;MKKKVAFLIVLFLFTNASYLSAWAAETSTVASSSTEQTDQLINSETDTIPPVSSTEQETTSSVHRSETSISEEPTQSSSEISSEPEQEVQEAPKISVMAAAGDGTEANPYRVTTFQELKDALATSVTAGQTQYIQLQNDIVYNTNYTYIKQNTVIDGNGHAFLYNGTDYGTAHFSTGANNISVTYKNLTFGNSTYPNSSWYGILYTSNSNVSFTVENINYTIQRGSQPFWGNNNAGNTLTFKGKNNFYSSGNSYGGEFVEGYRSVTFAEGSDTTVYNDSTDATAVFYSTSQSVTVEKHASLAIESSKTYLFYGSATLNVQEQGNFSYKNIYGVNSTSSTATLSTGTLTANFAKDSIGHFTTDVNGFSGPNPTFNLNSPDYIVFDATSSSKKVLGSMNPIFKRLDSDNASYRIDYLTASKQNTYVPTVNTGSSYTISSGNIGDGYSVAYAKLPTIDSLSATPTTGPDISTMTAQIDSTRPADMLSSEVQYKLATKQLYSGTLTSNTAQTSIQNAGAAEGVKETAEVTLPGDSPPAGEASKYSFTNLPPSSYYLYAQANDQRIPGYTFKSLWQETNAEVPPVVLIQFSSGTMSFESPIPGQFGKQQNLDNYTIRNAGNVPTKVDLTSITRNSDSSAKLSLVEQFNTHEQELLLSLIAEKAGSGARTTFGPLVDKDPLSLDTLQLDPFWETDALANLYLAGDYSGPLIGPQHFSYRFSFAISAATN
;
A
#
# COMPACT_ATOMS: atom_id res chain seq x y z
N MET A 1 -51.87 24.59 -8.13
CA MET A 1 -51.02 25.22 -7.09
C MET A 1 -49.57 24.82 -7.32
N LYS A 2 -48.58 25.67 -6.98
CA LYS A 2 -47.15 25.31 -7.00
C LYS A 2 -46.67 25.03 -5.58
N LYS A 3 -45.91 23.96 -5.35
CA LYS A 3 -44.99 23.82 -4.21
C LYS A 3 -43.60 23.49 -4.76
N LYS A 4 -42.57 24.03 -4.10
CA LYS A 4 -41.16 23.85 -4.49
C LYS A 4 -40.61 22.58 -3.85
N VAL A 5 -39.76 21.86 -4.57
CA VAL A 5 -38.76 20.95 -3.99
C VAL A 5 -37.41 21.66 -4.12
N ALA A 6 -36.60 21.66 -3.06
CA ALA A 6 -35.27 22.24 -3.10
C ALA A 6 -34.27 21.18 -3.59
N PHE A 7 -33.44 21.54 -4.57
CA PHE A 7 -32.35 20.70 -5.05
C PHE A 7 -31.09 21.06 -4.25
N LEU A 8 -30.56 20.14 -3.45
CA LEU A 8 -29.30 20.35 -2.73
C LEU A 8 -28.16 19.73 -3.54
N ILE A 9 -27.38 20.58 -4.22
CA ILE A 9 -26.17 20.14 -4.92
C ILE A 9 -25.04 20.05 -3.90
N VAL A 10 -24.67 18.83 -3.52
CA VAL A 10 -23.47 18.58 -2.72
C VAL A 10 -22.30 18.36 -3.67
N LEU A 11 -21.47 19.38 -3.82
CA LEU A 11 -20.27 19.35 -4.66
C LEU A 11 -19.13 18.66 -3.91
N PHE A 12 -18.97 17.35 -4.08
CA PHE A 12 -17.81 16.63 -3.56
C PHE A 12 -16.56 16.98 -4.38
N LEU A 13 -15.62 17.67 -3.74
CA LEU A 13 -14.26 17.87 -4.24
C LEU A 13 -13.45 16.58 -4.02
N PHE A 14 -12.89 16.04 -5.10
CA PHE A 14 -11.92 14.94 -5.01
C PHE A 14 -10.60 15.47 -4.43
N THR A 15 -10.08 14.80 -3.40
CA THR A 15 -8.72 14.98 -2.90
C THR A 15 -8.01 13.62 -2.90
N ASN A 16 -7.09 13.43 -3.85
CA ASN A 16 -6.26 12.23 -3.90
C ASN A 16 -5.27 12.24 -2.72
N ALA A 17 -5.45 11.33 -1.77
CA ALA A 17 -4.61 11.19 -0.59
C ALA A 17 -3.52 10.12 -0.82
N SER A 18 -2.60 10.38 -1.76
CA SER A 18 -1.37 9.58 -1.86
C SER A 18 -0.50 9.84 -0.63
N TYR A 19 -0.07 8.79 0.08
CA TYR A 19 0.77 8.90 1.28
C TYR A 19 2.23 9.25 0.94
N LEU A 20 2.46 10.49 0.51
CA LEU A 20 3.76 11.16 0.55
C LEU A 20 3.78 12.09 1.77
N SER A 21 4.89 12.11 2.51
CA SER A 21 5.03 12.89 3.74
C SER A 21 5.11 14.39 3.44
N ALA A 22 3.95 15.07 3.46
CA ALA A 22 3.82 16.47 3.09
C ALA A 22 4.33 17.43 4.18
N TRP A 23 5.48 18.09 3.96
CA TRP A 23 5.91 19.21 4.79
C TRP A 23 6.81 20.23 4.05
N ALA A 24 6.18 21.21 3.38
CA ALA A 24 6.81 22.47 2.94
C ALA A 24 5.74 23.45 2.37
N ALA A 25 4.98 24.15 3.23
CA ALA A 25 4.00 25.15 2.79
C ALA A 25 3.65 26.20 3.87
N GLU A 26 4.61 27.02 4.30
CA GLU A 26 4.29 28.24 5.05
C GLU A 26 3.82 29.35 4.10
N THR A 27 2.50 29.53 3.97
CA THR A 27 1.91 30.64 3.20
C THR A 27 1.89 31.93 4.03
N SER A 28 2.74 32.88 3.67
CA SER A 28 2.72 34.23 4.22
C SER A 28 1.42 34.96 3.85
N THR A 29 0.61 35.30 4.85
CA THR A 29 -0.66 36.01 4.63
C THR A 29 -0.46 37.50 4.40
N VAL A 30 -0.76 37.97 3.19
CA VAL A 30 -1.09 39.37 2.92
C VAL A 30 -2.42 39.41 2.16
N ALA A 31 -3.32 40.31 2.57
CA ALA A 31 -4.68 40.43 2.04
C ALA A 31 -4.95 41.87 1.55
N SER A 32 -6.10 42.04 0.86
CA SER A 32 -6.60 43.29 0.22
C SER A 32 -5.82 43.74 -1.03
N SER A 33 -6.46 44.29 -2.07
CA SER A 33 -7.91 44.40 -2.39
C SER A 33 -8.14 44.66 -3.88
N SER A 34 -9.36 44.40 -4.36
CA SER A 34 -9.79 44.54 -5.76
C SER A 34 -10.31 45.93 -6.15
N THR A 35 -9.99 46.39 -7.35
CA THR A 35 -10.85 47.29 -8.16
C THR A 35 -10.62 47.08 -9.65
N GLU A 36 -11.58 47.47 -10.49
CA GLU A 36 -11.60 47.19 -11.94
C GLU A 36 -11.33 48.44 -12.82
N GLN A 37 -11.03 48.16 -14.10
CA GLN A 37 -11.54 48.84 -15.31
C GLN A 37 -10.85 50.07 -15.97
N THR A 38 -10.41 49.84 -17.21
CA THR A 38 -10.57 50.65 -18.46
C THR A 38 -9.46 51.62 -18.93
N ASP A 39 -8.95 51.28 -20.14
CA ASP A 39 -8.36 52.04 -21.27
C ASP A 39 -7.86 53.49 -21.14
N GLN A 40 -6.66 53.74 -21.72
CA GLN A 40 -6.55 54.48 -22.99
C GLN A 40 -5.20 54.24 -23.71
N LEU A 41 -5.14 54.60 -25.01
CA LEU A 41 -3.96 54.44 -25.89
C LEU A 41 -3.06 55.70 -25.89
N ILE A 42 -1.78 55.56 -26.27
CA ILE A 42 -1.19 56.14 -27.50
C ILE A 42 0.29 55.73 -27.69
N ASN A 43 0.72 55.71 -28.97
CA ASN A 43 2.07 55.59 -29.57
C ASN A 43 3.28 56.09 -28.73
N SER A 44 4.52 55.60 -28.92
CA SER A 44 5.21 55.52 -30.23
C SER A 44 6.32 54.46 -30.43
N GLU A 45 6.39 54.03 -31.69
CA GLU A 45 7.58 53.81 -32.54
C GLU A 45 8.56 52.66 -32.24
N THR A 46 8.40 51.61 -33.06
CA THR A 46 9.43 50.89 -33.84
C THR A 46 10.89 51.36 -33.75
N ASP A 47 11.80 50.39 -33.57
CA ASP A 47 12.63 49.97 -34.72
C ASP A 47 12.94 48.45 -34.69
N THR A 48 13.63 47.92 -35.70
CA THR A 48 13.23 46.64 -36.30
C THR A 48 14.39 45.69 -36.65
N ILE A 49 14.53 44.62 -35.84
CA ILE A 49 15.15 43.30 -36.17
C ILE A 49 16.67 43.27 -36.56
N PRO A 50 17.34 42.09 -36.73
CA PRO A 50 18.78 41.92 -36.43
C PRO A 50 19.52 41.35 -37.68
N PRO A 51 20.35 40.27 -37.65
CA PRO A 51 21.36 39.78 -36.71
C PRO A 51 22.76 39.67 -37.37
N VAL A 52 23.72 38.96 -36.74
CA VAL A 52 24.52 37.83 -37.30
C VAL A 52 25.82 37.65 -36.49
N SER A 53 26.25 36.40 -36.31
CA SER A 53 27.53 36.01 -35.70
C SER A 53 28.45 35.36 -36.74
N SER A 54 29.76 35.61 -36.60
CA SER A 54 30.86 34.89 -37.27
C SER A 54 32.13 35.08 -36.42
N THR A 55 32.46 34.15 -35.51
CA THR A 55 33.36 32.98 -35.70
C THR A 55 34.85 33.31 -35.74
N GLU A 56 35.57 32.74 -34.76
CA GLU A 56 37.02 32.43 -34.76
C GLU A 56 37.98 33.67 -34.73
N GLN A 57 39.25 33.56 -34.31
CA GLN A 57 40.08 32.39 -33.96
C GLN A 57 41.08 32.71 -32.82
N GLU A 58 41.88 31.74 -32.39
CA GLU A 58 42.99 31.92 -31.44
C GLU A 58 44.10 32.83 -31.98
N THR A 59 44.84 33.52 -31.10
CA THR A 59 46.32 33.38 -31.03
C THR A 59 46.94 34.08 -29.83
N THR A 60 48.06 33.54 -29.35
CA THR A 60 48.96 34.16 -28.36
C THR A 60 50.03 35.02 -29.05
N SER A 61 50.39 36.16 -28.46
CA SER A 61 51.78 36.69 -28.48
C SER A 61 51.95 37.89 -27.54
N SER A 62 53.21 38.16 -27.20
CA SER A 62 53.65 39.16 -26.22
C SER A 62 54.49 40.29 -26.85
N VAL A 63 54.92 41.23 -26.01
CA VAL A 63 56.16 42.06 -26.06
C VAL A 63 55.95 43.59 -26.07
N HIS A 64 56.29 44.23 -24.92
CA HIS A 64 56.72 45.64 -24.76
C HIS A 64 55.71 46.74 -25.23
N ARG A 65 55.85 48.06 -25.01
CA ARG A 65 56.68 48.96 -24.16
C ARG A 65 55.93 50.32 -24.06
N SER A 66 56.20 51.27 -23.15
CA SER A 66 57.14 51.38 -22.01
C SER A 66 56.32 51.86 -20.77
N GLU A 67 56.62 52.80 -19.85
CA GLU A 67 57.74 53.72 -19.50
C GLU A 67 57.85 53.82 -17.96
N THR A 68 58.80 54.62 -17.45
CA THR A 68 59.20 54.70 -16.03
C THR A 68 58.83 56.03 -15.38
N SER A 69 58.63 56.05 -14.06
CA SER A 69 59.05 57.19 -13.21
C SER A 69 59.35 56.70 -11.79
N ILE A 70 60.45 57.19 -11.20
CA ILE A 70 61.01 56.77 -9.90
C ILE A 70 61.42 58.03 -9.12
N SER A 71 61.17 58.02 -7.81
CA SER A 71 61.89 58.83 -6.80
C SER A 71 61.79 58.05 -5.48
N GLU A 72 62.76 57.21 -5.15
CA GLU A 72 64.00 57.55 -4.43
C GLU A 72 63.77 57.74 -2.91
N GLU A 73 64.39 56.85 -2.15
CA GLU A 73 64.60 56.91 -0.70
C GLU A 73 65.90 57.70 -0.40
N PRO A 74 66.22 58.03 0.87
CA PRO A 74 67.29 57.24 1.47
C PRO A 74 67.20 57.01 3.00
N THR A 75 67.50 55.76 3.38
CA THR A 75 68.18 55.31 4.61
C THR A 75 68.89 56.37 5.49
N GLN A 76 68.83 56.21 6.82
CA GLN A 76 69.93 55.54 7.56
C GLN A 76 69.56 55.13 9.01
N SER A 77 70.46 54.35 9.63
CA SER A 77 70.30 53.72 10.94
C SER A 77 71.10 54.43 12.02
N SER A 78 70.63 54.35 13.27
CA SER A 78 71.47 54.44 14.47
C SER A 78 70.92 53.52 15.56
N SER A 79 71.81 53.02 16.42
CA SER A 79 71.50 52.11 17.51
C SER A 79 72.32 52.46 18.74
N GLU A 80 71.71 52.41 19.92
CA GLU A 80 72.43 52.53 21.19
C GLU A 80 71.71 51.73 22.28
N ILE A 81 72.48 51.24 23.26
CA ILE A 81 72.05 50.33 24.32
C ILE A 81 72.32 51.01 25.66
N SER A 82 71.38 50.95 26.60
CA SER A 82 71.63 51.27 28.01
C SER A 82 70.83 50.33 28.93
N SER A 83 71.26 50.21 30.17
CA SER A 83 71.03 49.04 31.03
C SER A 83 69.79 49.11 31.93
N GLU A 84 69.37 47.91 32.35
CA GLU A 84 68.37 47.58 33.37
C GLU A 84 68.59 48.29 34.73
N PRO A 85 67.55 48.32 35.59
CA PRO A 85 67.51 47.31 36.65
C PRO A 85 66.17 46.57 36.81
N GLU A 86 66.25 45.42 37.47
CA GLU A 86 65.20 44.40 37.61
C GLU A 86 63.91 44.91 38.30
N GLN A 87 62.74 44.51 37.78
CA GLN A 87 61.54 44.34 38.59
C GLN A 87 60.83 43.01 38.27
N GLU A 88 60.73 42.17 39.29
CA GLU A 88 60.06 40.87 39.28
C GLU A 88 58.53 41.05 39.19
N VAL A 89 57.95 40.80 38.00
CA VAL A 89 56.50 40.83 37.79
C VAL A 89 56.04 39.60 37.01
N GLN A 90 55.50 38.64 37.77
CA GLN A 90 54.53 37.57 37.43
C GLN A 90 54.58 36.94 36.02
N GLU A 91 54.66 35.60 35.99
CA GLU A 91 54.35 34.80 34.80
C GLU A 91 53.03 35.26 34.16
N ALA A 92 53.06 35.57 32.86
CA ALA A 92 51.83 35.74 32.09
C ALA A 92 50.99 34.46 32.22
N PRO A 93 49.70 34.55 32.59
CA PRO A 93 48.90 33.36 32.87
C PRO A 93 48.86 32.47 31.64
N LYS A 94 49.14 31.16 31.82
CA LYS A 94 48.82 30.15 30.81
C LYS A 94 47.40 30.40 30.33
N ILE A 95 47.21 30.52 29.01
CA ILE A 95 45.88 30.57 28.42
C ILE A 95 45.20 29.25 28.79
N SER A 96 44.34 29.31 29.81
CA SER A 96 43.51 28.20 30.23
C SER A 96 42.42 28.04 29.18
N VAL A 97 42.75 27.31 28.11
CA VAL A 97 41.78 26.81 27.14
C VAL A 97 40.63 26.21 27.95
N MET A 98 39.42 26.75 27.77
CA MET A 98 38.22 26.13 28.33
C MET A 98 37.99 24.85 27.53
N ALA A 99 38.57 23.74 28.01
CA ALA A 99 38.39 22.44 27.40
C ALA A 99 36.90 22.13 27.30
N ALA A 100 36.46 21.70 26.12
CA ALA A 100 35.08 21.29 25.87
C ALA A 100 34.65 20.31 26.97
N ALA A 101 33.50 20.57 27.62
CA ALA A 101 33.17 19.88 28.86
C ALA A 101 32.87 18.40 28.62
N GLY A 102 33.76 17.52 29.07
CA GLY A 102 33.71 16.07 28.87
C GLY A 102 35.11 15.45 28.91
N ASP A 103 35.19 14.13 28.70
CA ASP A 103 36.46 13.40 28.50
C ASP A 103 36.56 12.74 27.11
N GLY A 104 35.50 12.86 26.29
CA GLY A 104 35.47 12.34 24.93
C GLY A 104 35.06 10.88 24.82
N THR A 105 34.66 10.22 25.91
CA THR A 105 34.04 8.89 25.88
C THR A 105 32.55 8.95 25.55
N GLU A 106 31.94 7.82 25.17
CA GLU A 106 30.51 7.74 24.86
C GLU A 106 29.60 8.15 26.04
N ALA A 107 30.04 7.89 27.27
CA ALA A 107 29.30 8.26 28.49
C ALA A 107 29.50 9.73 28.90
N ASN A 108 30.54 10.40 28.38
CA ASN A 108 30.92 11.77 28.75
C ASN A 108 31.58 12.51 27.56
N PRO A 109 30.83 12.71 26.45
CA PRO A 109 31.35 13.29 25.22
C PRO A 109 31.80 14.74 25.42
N TYR A 110 32.72 15.21 24.58
CA TYR A 110 33.10 16.62 24.55
C TYR A 110 31.91 17.48 24.13
N ARG A 111 31.36 18.26 25.08
CA ARG A 111 30.24 19.17 24.85
C ARG A 111 30.72 20.47 24.22
N VAL A 112 30.14 20.84 23.08
CA VAL A 112 30.55 22.02 22.28
C VAL A 112 29.35 22.91 21.95
N THR A 113 29.55 24.23 22.03
CA THR A 113 28.55 25.26 21.69
C THR A 113 28.97 26.14 20.51
N THR A 114 30.26 26.14 20.18
CA THR A 114 30.87 26.97 19.14
C THR A 114 31.77 26.16 18.21
N PHE A 115 32.05 26.72 17.03
CA PHE A 115 32.97 26.10 16.07
C PHE A 115 34.41 25.98 16.60
N GLN A 116 34.84 26.88 17.49
CA GLN A 116 36.19 26.82 18.06
C GLN A 116 36.31 25.66 19.08
N GLU A 117 35.34 25.49 19.97
CA GLU A 117 35.31 24.35 20.91
C GLU A 117 35.28 22.99 20.17
N LEU A 118 34.58 22.91 19.04
CA LEU A 118 34.62 21.74 18.15
C LEU A 118 36.02 21.49 17.57
N LYS A 119 36.74 22.54 17.17
CA LYS A 119 38.12 22.41 16.67
C LYS A 119 39.09 21.98 17.76
N ASP A 120 38.94 22.52 18.97
CA ASP A 120 39.79 22.17 20.12
C ASP A 120 39.51 20.74 20.61
N ALA A 121 38.25 20.30 20.57
CA ALA A 121 37.89 18.89 20.75
C ALA A 121 38.54 18.02 19.67
N LEU A 122 38.34 18.29 18.37
CA LEU A 122 38.93 17.51 17.27
C LEU A 122 40.48 17.52 17.24
N ALA A 123 41.12 18.51 17.87
CA ALA A 123 42.57 18.58 18.06
C ALA A 123 43.07 17.75 19.26
N THR A 124 42.18 17.30 20.15
CA THR A 124 42.54 16.55 21.36
C THR A 124 42.89 15.10 21.02
N SER A 125 44.12 14.70 21.30
CA SER A 125 44.64 13.35 21.05
C SER A 125 43.97 12.30 21.94
N VAL A 126 43.34 11.29 21.34
CA VAL A 126 42.90 10.07 22.05
C VAL A 126 43.89 8.92 21.85
N THR A 127 43.79 7.86 22.67
CA THR A 127 44.58 6.63 22.48
C THR A 127 44.29 6.01 21.11
N ALA A 128 45.33 5.63 20.36
CA ALA A 128 45.18 5.11 19.00
C ALA A 128 44.16 3.95 18.92
N GLY A 129 43.21 4.07 17.99
CA GLY A 129 42.10 3.13 17.80
C GLY A 129 40.85 3.42 18.62
N GLN A 130 40.91 4.22 19.68
CA GLN A 130 39.72 4.66 20.42
C GLN A 130 38.89 5.67 19.61
N THR A 131 37.58 5.64 19.83
CA THR A 131 36.63 6.60 19.25
C THR A 131 36.49 7.80 20.18
N GLN A 132 36.64 8.99 19.61
CA GLN A 132 36.34 10.27 20.25
C GLN A 132 34.86 10.62 20.05
N TYR A 133 34.16 10.99 21.11
CA TYR A 133 32.75 11.38 21.08
C TYR A 133 32.62 12.87 21.37
N ILE A 134 31.90 13.59 20.51
CA ILE A 134 31.63 15.03 20.59
C ILE A 134 30.12 15.23 20.49
N GLN A 135 29.55 16.09 21.33
CA GLN A 135 28.12 16.39 21.34
C GLN A 135 27.87 17.90 21.25
N LEU A 136 27.07 18.34 20.29
CA LEU A 136 26.62 19.73 20.20
C LEU A 136 25.63 20.03 21.33
N GLN A 137 25.70 21.24 21.89
CA GLN A 137 24.74 21.77 22.87
C GLN A 137 24.07 23.06 22.36
N ASN A 138 24.39 23.48 21.14
CA ASN A 138 23.79 24.59 20.41
C ASN A 138 24.07 24.43 18.90
N ASP A 139 23.37 25.19 18.06
CA ASP A 139 23.66 25.29 16.63
C ASP A 139 25.00 25.99 16.39
N ILE A 140 25.85 25.40 15.55
CA ILE A 140 27.19 25.91 15.24
C ILE A 140 27.16 26.65 13.90
N VAL A 141 27.12 27.99 14.00
CA VAL A 141 27.35 28.90 12.86
C VAL A 141 28.85 29.09 12.63
N TYR A 142 29.30 29.02 11.37
CA TYR A 142 30.73 29.14 11.04
C TYR A 142 30.98 29.82 9.68
N ASN A 143 32.11 30.54 9.57
CA ASN A 143 32.51 31.34 8.40
C ASN A 143 33.83 30.84 7.78
N THR A 144 34.04 29.51 7.82
CA THR A 144 35.24 28.73 7.47
C THR A 144 36.55 29.06 8.24
N ASN A 145 37.20 27.97 8.66
CA ASN A 145 38.65 27.86 8.81
C ASN A 145 38.94 26.34 8.91
N TYR A 146 39.29 25.75 7.76
CA TYR A 146 39.46 24.30 7.47
C TYR A 146 39.83 23.42 8.69
N THR A 147 39.11 22.31 8.88
CA THR A 147 39.27 21.41 10.04
C THR A 147 39.46 19.94 9.64
N TYR A 148 40.32 19.23 10.37
CA TYR A 148 40.70 17.84 10.09
C TYR A 148 40.19 16.88 11.17
N ILE A 149 39.57 15.78 10.77
CA ILE A 149 39.24 14.63 11.63
C ILE A 149 40.34 13.56 11.44
N LYS A 150 41.15 13.32 12.47
CA LYS A 150 42.41 12.55 12.39
C LYS A 150 42.37 11.17 13.05
N GLN A 151 41.23 10.80 13.63
CA GLN A 151 41.05 9.60 14.47
C GLN A 151 39.62 9.09 14.33
N ASN A 152 39.26 8.00 15.00
CA ASN A 152 37.88 7.54 15.04
C ASN A 152 37.02 8.60 15.77
N THR A 153 35.91 9.03 15.21
CA THR A 153 35.13 10.16 15.75
C THR A 153 33.62 10.01 15.54
N VAL A 154 32.84 10.23 16.59
CA VAL A 154 31.39 10.42 16.55
C VAL A 154 31.08 11.88 16.87
N ILE A 155 30.42 12.59 15.96
CA ILE A 155 29.81 13.90 16.20
C ILE A 155 28.30 13.71 16.29
N ASP A 156 27.76 13.86 17.49
CA ASP A 156 26.33 13.86 17.76
C ASP A 156 25.81 15.30 17.79
N GLY A 157 24.93 15.64 16.85
CA GLY A 157 24.27 16.93 16.81
C GLY A 157 23.30 17.14 17.95
N ASN A 158 22.79 16.07 18.59
CA ASN A 158 21.76 16.18 19.64
C ASN A 158 20.52 17.00 19.17
N GLY A 159 20.24 17.00 17.86
CA GLY A 159 19.19 17.81 17.23
C GLY A 159 19.63 19.17 16.67
N HIS A 160 20.87 19.60 16.92
CA HIS A 160 21.42 20.88 16.47
C HIS A 160 21.93 20.88 15.03
N ALA A 161 22.21 22.08 14.51
CA ALA A 161 22.65 22.30 13.14
C ALA A 161 24.12 22.74 12.99
N PHE A 162 24.73 22.38 11.85
CA PHE A 162 25.90 23.05 11.29
C PHE A 162 25.46 24.04 10.20
N LEU A 163 25.78 25.31 10.39
CA LEU A 163 25.25 26.42 9.61
C LEU A 163 26.39 27.25 9.00
N TYR A 164 26.62 27.12 7.70
CA TYR A 164 27.69 27.85 7.03
C TYR A 164 27.23 29.25 6.58
N ASN A 165 27.98 30.25 7.03
CA ASN A 165 27.73 31.67 6.84
C ASN A 165 28.84 32.32 5.96
N GLY A 166 29.48 31.51 5.10
CA GLY A 166 30.45 31.98 4.11
C GLY A 166 29.93 31.90 2.68
N THR A 167 30.75 32.41 1.74
CA THR A 167 30.47 32.45 0.30
C THR A 167 31.58 31.82 -0.55
N ASP A 168 32.58 31.21 0.08
CA ASP A 168 33.50 30.28 -0.61
C ASP A 168 32.87 28.89 -0.58
N TYR A 169 32.69 28.30 -1.76
CA TYR A 169 32.15 26.94 -1.95
C TYR A 169 33.23 25.97 -2.45
N GLY A 170 34.43 26.46 -2.77
CA GLY A 170 35.56 25.72 -3.34
C GLY A 170 36.59 25.24 -2.31
N THR A 171 36.34 25.43 -1.02
CA THR A 171 37.19 24.95 0.09
C THR A 171 36.42 23.98 0.98
N ALA A 172 37.01 22.84 1.34
CA ALA A 172 36.39 21.90 2.27
C ALA A 172 36.32 22.47 3.70
N HIS A 173 35.19 22.25 4.39
CA HIS A 173 35.00 22.74 5.76
C HIS A 173 35.55 21.75 6.80
N PHE A 174 35.20 20.47 6.62
CA PHE A 174 35.70 19.33 7.36
C PHE A 174 36.37 18.36 6.38
N SER A 175 37.47 17.74 6.79
CA SER A 175 38.24 16.82 5.97
C SER A 175 38.79 15.67 6.81
N THR A 176 39.01 14.53 6.19
CA THR A 176 39.81 13.45 6.79
C THR A 176 41.28 13.90 6.89
N GLY A 177 41.93 13.58 8.00
CA GLY A 177 43.37 13.84 8.22
C GLY A 177 44.20 12.59 8.49
N ALA A 178 43.62 11.39 8.37
CA ALA A 178 44.27 10.11 8.58
C ALA A 178 43.59 8.99 7.76
N ASN A 179 44.34 7.93 7.47
CA ASN A 179 43.83 6.70 6.85
C ASN A 179 43.34 5.72 7.92
N ASN A 180 42.44 4.79 7.57
CA ASN A 180 41.91 3.75 8.47
C ASN A 180 41.13 4.31 9.68
N ILE A 181 40.26 5.31 9.44
CA ILE A 181 39.42 5.93 10.49
C ILE A 181 37.93 5.75 10.21
N SER A 182 37.15 5.61 11.28
CA SER A 182 35.69 5.64 11.25
C SER A 182 35.19 7.01 11.70
N VAL A 183 34.39 7.68 10.88
CA VAL A 183 33.73 8.94 11.21
C VAL A 183 32.21 8.70 11.21
N THR A 184 31.51 9.19 12.22
CA THR A 184 30.05 9.14 12.29
C THR A 184 29.50 10.52 12.59
N TYR A 185 28.61 11.02 11.74
CA TYR A 185 27.78 12.19 12.02
C TYR A 185 26.36 11.69 12.32
N LYS A 186 25.79 12.07 13.46
CA LYS A 186 24.43 11.67 13.82
C LYS A 186 23.58 12.80 14.38
N ASN A 187 22.25 12.75 14.17
CA ASN A 187 21.27 13.70 14.70
C ASN A 187 21.58 15.17 14.38
N LEU A 188 22.02 15.45 13.14
CA LEU A 188 22.54 16.76 12.70
C LEU A 188 21.70 17.33 11.54
N THR A 189 21.49 18.65 11.56
CA THR A 189 21.02 19.41 10.40
C THR A 189 22.17 20.14 9.71
N PHE A 190 22.20 20.16 8.38
CA PHE A 190 23.15 20.92 7.57
C PHE A 190 22.42 21.98 6.73
N GLY A 191 22.65 23.25 7.09
CA GLY A 191 22.02 24.41 6.44
C GLY A 191 20.55 24.62 6.80
N ASN A 192 20.05 25.81 6.47
CA ASN A 192 18.64 26.19 6.58
C ASN A 192 18.33 27.40 5.66
N SER A 193 17.14 27.99 5.75
CA SER A 193 16.72 29.15 4.95
C SER A 193 17.58 30.42 5.15
N THR A 194 18.22 30.57 6.31
CA THR A 194 19.14 31.69 6.61
C THR A 194 20.58 31.36 6.18
N TYR A 195 20.98 30.09 6.25
CA TYR A 195 22.30 29.59 5.93
C TYR A 195 22.24 28.46 4.88
N PRO A 196 21.88 28.76 3.61
CA PRO A 196 21.63 27.77 2.57
C PRO A 196 22.90 27.31 1.82
N ASN A 197 24.08 27.55 2.38
CA ASN A 197 25.38 27.32 1.72
C ASN A 197 26.13 26.16 2.36
N SER A 198 26.99 25.48 1.60
CA SER A 198 28.00 24.52 2.07
C SER A 198 29.21 24.52 1.12
N SER A 199 29.98 23.43 1.08
CA SER A 199 31.14 23.22 0.21
C SER A 199 30.86 22.19 -0.88
N TRP A 200 31.46 22.36 -2.06
CA TRP A 200 31.54 21.32 -3.09
C TRP A 200 32.08 19.99 -2.54
N TYR A 201 33.00 20.07 -1.58
CA TYR A 201 33.68 18.89 -1.04
C TYR A 201 32.88 18.13 0.05
N GLY A 202 31.57 18.37 0.13
CA GLY A 202 30.67 17.66 1.03
C GLY A 202 30.72 18.12 2.49
N ILE A 203 29.89 17.46 3.31
CA ILE A 203 29.90 17.64 4.77
C ILE A 203 31.16 17.04 5.43
N LEU A 204 31.87 16.17 4.70
CA LEU A 204 33.20 15.64 5.03
C LEU A 204 33.96 15.34 3.73
N TYR A 205 35.08 16.01 3.52
CA TYR A 205 35.99 15.78 2.39
C TYR A 205 36.87 14.55 2.66
N THR A 206 36.46 13.40 2.14
CA THR A 206 37.16 12.12 2.35
C THR A 206 38.32 11.97 1.36
N SER A 207 39.42 12.64 1.69
CA SER A 207 40.69 12.67 0.94
C SER A 207 41.63 11.51 1.29
N ASN A 208 41.42 10.83 2.42
CA ASN A 208 42.20 9.68 2.88
C ASN A 208 41.69 8.33 2.35
N SER A 209 42.41 7.26 2.67
CA SER A 209 42.08 5.87 2.29
C SER A 209 41.58 5.04 3.47
N ASN A 210 40.74 4.04 3.20
CA ASN A 210 40.12 3.15 4.19
C ASN A 210 39.31 3.92 5.24
N VAL A 211 38.54 4.93 4.80
CA VAL A 211 37.66 5.72 5.67
C VAL A 211 36.25 5.14 5.64
N SER A 212 35.70 4.85 6.82
CA SER A 212 34.28 4.52 6.96
C SER A 212 33.51 5.73 7.46
N PHE A 213 32.69 6.34 6.59
CA PHE A 213 31.84 7.45 6.97
C PHE A 213 30.40 6.96 7.18
N THR A 214 29.85 7.18 8.37
CA THR A 214 28.45 6.89 8.71
C THR A 214 27.68 8.18 8.91
N VAL A 215 26.46 8.24 8.37
CA VAL A 215 25.47 9.28 8.60
C VAL A 215 24.19 8.68 9.18
N GLU A 216 23.66 9.29 10.23
CA GLU A 216 22.49 8.79 10.95
C GLU A 216 21.56 9.94 11.35
N ASN A 217 20.27 9.86 10.99
CA ASN A 217 19.30 10.92 11.28
C ASN A 217 19.76 12.32 10.80
N ILE A 218 20.24 12.41 9.55
CA ILE A 218 20.74 13.65 8.95
C ILE A 218 19.65 14.37 8.15
N ASN A 219 19.51 15.67 8.37
CA ASN A 219 18.77 16.56 7.47
C ASN A 219 19.76 17.50 6.77
N TYR A 220 19.68 17.64 5.45
CA TYR A 220 20.58 18.48 4.65
C TYR A 220 19.74 19.30 3.67
N THR A 221 19.86 20.62 3.71
CA THR A 221 19.09 21.55 2.85
C THR A 221 20.01 22.66 2.36
N ILE A 222 20.66 22.44 1.21
CA ILE A 222 21.71 23.33 0.67
C ILE A 222 21.42 23.71 -0.78
N GLN A 223 21.72 24.97 -1.11
CA GLN A 223 21.58 25.55 -2.45
C GLN A 223 22.94 25.71 -3.15
N ARG A 224 23.93 26.32 -2.49
CA ARG A 224 25.27 26.57 -3.06
C ARG A 224 26.33 25.73 -2.35
N GLY A 225 27.27 25.13 -3.08
CA GLY A 225 28.07 24.05 -2.51
C GLY A 225 27.20 22.82 -2.20
N SER A 226 26.21 22.54 -3.05
CA SER A 226 25.10 21.62 -2.79
C SER A 226 25.42 20.15 -3.12
N GLN A 227 26.66 19.75 -2.85
CA GLN A 227 27.09 18.36 -2.86
C GLN A 227 27.13 17.85 -1.40
N PRO A 228 26.40 16.77 -1.04
CA PRO A 228 26.45 16.25 0.32
C PRO A 228 27.70 15.42 0.61
N PHE A 229 28.12 14.56 -0.34
CA PHE A 229 29.20 13.59 -0.15
C PHE A 229 30.26 13.63 -1.26
N TRP A 230 31.53 13.76 -0.84
CA TRP A 230 32.70 13.66 -1.70
C TRP A 230 33.70 12.64 -1.14
N GLY A 231 34.30 11.83 -2.02
CA GLY A 231 35.37 10.89 -1.71
C GLY A 231 36.38 10.78 -2.85
N ASN A 232 37.63 10.45 -2.53
CA ASN A 232 38.74 10.38 -3.48
C ASN A 232 38.74 9.16 -4.45
N ASN A 233 37.60 8.48 -4.63
CA ASN A 233 37.46 7.26 -5.43
C ASN A 233 38.38 6.10 -5.00
N ASN A 234 38.80 6.04 -3.73
CA ASN A 234 39.49 4.89 -3.15
C ASN A 234 38.52 3.73 -2.87
N ALA A 235 38.95 2.49 -3.14
CA ALA A 235 38.09 1.30 -3.02
C ALA A 235 37.80 0.85 -1.57
N GLY A 236 38.60 1.27 -0.59
CA GLY A 236 38.37 1.01 0.83
C GLY A 236 37.49 2.05 1.52
N ASN A 237 37.06 3.11 0.82
CA ASN A 237 36.21 4.15 1.38
C ASN A 237 34.73 3.75 1.28
N THR A 238 34.04 3.77 2.42
CA THR A 238 32.66 3.32 2.58
C THR A 238 31.78 4.46 3.12
N LEU A 239 30.55 4.54 2.62
CA LEU A 239 29.52 5.49 3.08
C LEU A 239 28.28 4.72 3.55
N THR A 240 27.85 4.92 4.79
CA THR A 240 26.73 4.18 5.40
C THR A 240 25.65 5.14 5.91
N PHE A 241 24.40 4.95 5.49
CA PHE A 241 23.23 5.68 5.97
C PHE A 241 22.45 4.84 6.98
N LYS A 242 22.00 5.47 8.07
CA LYS A 242 21.21 4.85 9.16
C LYS A 242 20.06 5.75 9.59
N GLY A 243 19.03 5.18 10.22
CA GLY A 243 17.88 5.95 10.71
C GLY A 243 17.15 6.68 9.57
N LYS A 244 16.58 7.86 9.84
CA LYS A 244 15.82 8.64 8.84
C LYS A 244 16.62 9.84 8.33
N ASN A 245 17.01 9.83 7.06
CA ASN A 245 17.81 10.90 6.45
C ASN A 245 17.05 11.61 5.33
N ASN A 246 17.32 12.91 5.16
CA ASN A 246 16.76 13.73 4.09
C ASN A 246 17.83 14.64 3.48
N PHE A 247 17.99 14.58 2.17
CA PHE A 247 18.98 15.37 1.42
C PHE A 247 18.32 16.17 0.31
N TYR A 248 18.19 17.47 0.53
CA TYR A 248 17.65 18.43 -0.44
C TYR A 248 18.77 19.31 -0.99
N SER A 249 19.06 19.15 -2.29
CA SER A 249 20.13 19.82 -3.01
C SER A 249 19.55 20.52 -4.24
N SER A 250 19.29 21.83 -4.16
CA SER A 250 18.73 22.60 -5.29
C SER A 250 19.33 24.01 -5.37
N GLY A 251 20.07 24.30 -6.44
CA GLY A 251 20.69 25.62 -6.57
C GLY A 251 21.63 25.76 -7.77
N ASN A 252 22.09 27.00 -7.98
CA ASN A 252 22.56 27.49 -9.27
C ASN A 252 24.07 27.77 -9.36
N SER A 253 24.88 27.23 -8.45
CA SER A 253 26.34 27.37 -8.47
C SER A 253 27.04 26.39 -7.55
N TYR A 254 28.09 25.72 -8.01
CA TYR A 254 28.87 24.75 -7.22
C TYR A 254 27.94 23.65 -6.66
N GLY A 255 27.09 23.11 -7.51
CA GLY A 255 26.12 22.07 -7.18
C GLY A 255 26.53 20.72 -7.76
N GLY A 256 27.06 19.85 -6.90
CA GLY A 256 27.59 18.54 -7.27
C GLY A 256 26.60 17.38 -7.13
N GLU A 257 27.15 16.16 -7.23
CA GLU A 257 26.46 14.89 -7.13
C GLU A 257 25.77 14.70 -5.76
N PHE A 258 24.89 13.70 -5.64
CA PHE A 258 24.50 13.24 -4.30
C PHE A 258 25.67 12.52 -3.61
N VAL A 259 26.34 11.60 -4.32
CA VAL A 259 27.55 10.90 -3.84
C VAL A 259 28.59 10.78 -4.95
N GLU A 260 29.72 11.46 -4.76
CA GLU A 260 30.92 11.30 -5.59
C GLU A 260 31.97 10.43 -4.88
N GLY A 261 32.57 9.50 -5.62
CA GLY A 261 33.86 8.87 -5.27
C GLY A 261 33.89 7.98 -4.03
N TYR A 262 32.75 7.56 -3.50
CA TYR A 262 32.66 6.36 -2.66
C TYR A 262 32.38 5.15 -3.56
N ARG A 263 33.11 4.04 -3.38
CA ARG A 263 32.90 2.80 -4.17
C ARG A 263 31.95 1.81 -3.50
N SER A 264 31.66 1.99 -2.23
CA SER A 264 30.69 1.22 -1.47
C SER A 264 29.79 2.18 -0.71
N VAL A 265 28.50 2.10 -0.98
CA VAL A 265 27.46 2.93 -0.37
C VAL A 265 26.36 2.00 0.15
N THR A 266 26.00 2.13 1.42
CA THR A 266 25.05 1.23 2.10
C THR A 266 23.97 2.03 2.81
N PHE A 267 22.70 1.77 2.51
CA PHE A 267 21.54 2.23 3.25
C PHE A 267 21.14 1.08 4.17
N ALA A 268 21.49 1.21 5.45
CA ALA A 268 21.51 0.11 6.41
C ALA A 268 20.11 -0.40 6.77
N GLU A 269 20.04 -1.61 7.36
CA GLU A 269 18.78 -2.27 7.73
C GLU A 269 17.80 -1.33 8.46
N GLY A 270 16.57 -1.22 7.92
CA GLY A 270 15.51 -0.35 8.44
C GLY A 270 15.73 1.17 8.30
N SER A 271 16.74 1.62 7.55
CA SER A 271 16.92 3.07 7.27
C SER A 271 15.92 3.60 6.24
N ASP A 272 15.61 4.89 6.32
CA ASP A 272 14.71 5.60 5.41
C ASP A 272 15.42 6.85 4.89
N THR A 273 15.70 6.94 3.59
CA THR A 273 16.47 8.05 3.02
C THR A 273 15.81 8.66 1.78
N THR A 274 15.45 9.94 1.88
CA THR A 274 14.96 10.76 0.78
C THR A 274 16.06 11.64 0.20
N VAL A 275 16.13 11.70 -1.13
CA VAL A 275 17.11 12.50 -1.89
C VAL A 275 16.40 13.31 -2.96
N TYR A 276 16.61 14.62 -2.96
CA TYR A 276 16.28 15.53 -4.05
C TYR A 276 17.57 16.17 -4.55
N ASN A 277 17.96 15.92 -5.81
CA ASN A 277 19.18 16.49 -6.40
C ASN A 277 18.88 17.16 -7.77
N ASP A 278 18.72 18.48 -7.73
CA ASP A 278 18.59 19.37 -8.88
C ASP A 278 19.66 20.48 -8.79
N SER A 279 20.91 20.04 -8.85
CA SER A 279 22.11 20.90 -8.75
C SER A 279 22.68 21.24 -10.14
N THR A 280 23.57 22.23 -10.28
CA THR A 280 24.03 22.72 -11.60
C THR A 280 25.08 21.88 -12.31
N ASP A 281 26.18 21.53 -11.64
CA ASP A 281 27.45 21.24 -12.31
C ASP A 281 27.72 19.73 -12.42
N ALA A 282 27.10 18.94 -11.52
CA ALA A 282 27.09 17.49 -11.58
C ALA A 282 26.34 16.91 -12.77
N THR A 283 26.77 15.73 -13.22
CA THR A 283 26.12 14.98 -14.32
C THR A 283 25.32 13.78 -13.85
N ALA A 284 25.59 13.32 -12.62
CA ALA A 284 24.99 12.11 -12.04
C ALA A 284 24.36 12.35 -10.67
N VAL A 285 23.59 11.37 -10.20
CA VAL A 285 23.27 11.21 -8.77
C VAL A 285 24.47 10.59 -8.05
N PHE A 286 24.97 9.48 -8.58
CA PHE A 286 26.13 8.74 -8.08
C PHE A 286 27.26 8.74 -9.10
N TYR A 287 28.47 9.15 -8.71
CA TYR A 287 29.63 9.22 -9.60
C TYR A 287 30.82 8.45 -9.04
N SER A 288 31.20 7.35 -9.69
CA SER A 288 32.49 6.68 -9.47
C SER A 288 32.76 5.69 -10.61
N THR A 289 34.02 5.57 -11.03
CA THR A 289 34.46 4.60 -12.04
C THR A 289 33.92 3.17 -11.83
N SER A 290 33.71 2.75 -10.58
CA SER A 290 32.96 1.53 -10.25
C SER A 290 32.41 1.62 -8.82
N GLN A 291 31.10 1.40 -8.65
CA GLN A 291 30.41 1.54 -7.37
C GLN A 291 29.47 0.36 -7.08
N SER A 292 29.33 -0.01 -5.81
CA SER A 292 28.19 -0.77 -5.29
C SER A 292 27.33 0.12 -4.40
N VAL A 293 26.03 0.18 -4.70
CA VAL A 293 25.00 0.73 -3.80
C VAL A 293 24.19 -0.43 -3.25
N THR A 294 24.01 -0.48 -1.93
CA THR A 294 23.22 -1.52 -1.26
C THR A 294 22.13 -0.88 -0.43
N VAL A 295 20.87 -1.22 -0.72
CA VAL A 295 19.73 -1.01 0.16
C VAL A 295 19.55 -2.31 0.94
N GLU A 296 19.80 -2.28 2.24
CA GLU A 296 19.70 -3.45 3.12
C GLU A 296 18.24 -3.81 3.44
N LYS A 297 18.03 -4.80 4.31
CA LYS A 297 16.69 -5.31 4.62
C LYS A 297 15.79 -4.22 5.18
N HIS A 298 14.52 -4.24 4.76
CA HIS A 298 13.50 -3.28 5.20
C HIS A 298 13.87 -1.79 5.00
N ALA A 299 14.95 -1.48 4.28
CA ALA A 299 15.44 -0.12 4.08
C ALA A 299 14.79 0.55 2.87
N SER A 300 14.68 1.87 2.88
CA SER A 300 14.04 2.68 1.84
C SER A 300 15.01 3.74 1.31
N LEU A 301 15.14 3.80 -0.01
CA LEU A 301 15.86 4.85 -0.73
C LEU A 301 14.97 5.41 -1.84
N ALA A 302 14.56 6.67 -1.70
CA ALA A 302 13.78 7.39 -2.70
C ALA A 302 14.57 8.60 -3.23
N ILE A 303 14.77 8.65 -4.55
CA ILE A 303 15.59 9.65 -5.24
C ILE A 303 14.75 10.36 -6.31
N GLU A 304 14.54 11.67 -6.18
CA GLU A 304 14.15 12.54 -7.29
C GLU A 304 15.38 13.33 -7.78
N SER A 305 15.65 13.34 -9.09
CA SER A 305 16.79 14.08 -9.62
C SER A 305 16.67 14.48 -11.09
N SER A 306 17.21 15.64 -11.45
CA SER A 306 17.26 16.16 -12.82
C SER A 306 18.47 15.71 -13.64
N LYS A 307 19.35 14.90 -13.03
CA LYS A 307 20.64 14.47 -13.57
C LYS A 307 20.47 13.49 -14.74
N THR A 308 21.36 13.61 -15.73
CA THR A 308 21.38 12.73 -16.91
C THR A 308 21.65 11.27 -16.53
N TYR A 309 22.44 11.04 -15.48
CA TYR A 309 22.86 9.71 -15.03
C TYR A 309 22.35 9.40 -13.61
N LEU A 310 21.77 8.22 -13.39
CA LEU A 310 21.68 7.67 -12.03
C LEU A 310 23.09 7.27 -11.56
N PHE A 311 23.80 6.46 -12.36
CA PHE A 311 25.20 6.09 -12.15
C PHE A 311 26.11 6.61 -13.27
N TYR A 312 27.17 7.32 -12.92
CA TYR A 312 28.33 7.52 -13.79
C TYR A 312 29.41 6.50 -13.42
N GLY A 313 29.78 5.64 -14.37
CA GLY A 313 30.67 4.49 -14.19
C GLY A 313 29.93 3.15 -14.39
N SER A 314 30.53 2.04 -13.95
CA SER A 314 29.81 0.76 -13.84
C SER A 314 29.27 0.58 -12.42
N ALA A 315 28.08 0.03 -12.26
CA ALA A 315 27.37 0.00 -11.00
C ALA A 315 26.78 -1.38 -10.66
N THR A 316 26.81 -1.70 -9.37
CA THR A 316 26.03 -2.78 -8.77
C THR A 316 25.02 -2.20 -7.80
N LEU A 317 23.73 -2.32 -8.09
CA LEU A 317 22.65 -2.03 -7.15
C LEU A 317 22.23 -3.33 -6.45
N ASN A 318 22.25 -3.38 -5.13
CA ASN A 318 21.71 -4.50 -4.37
C ASN A 318 20.51 -4.01 -3.57
N VAL A 319 19.35 -4.64 -3.71
CA VAL A 319 18.17 -4.37 -2.88
C VAL A 319 17.84 -5.68 -2.15
N GLN A 320 18.04 -5.69 -0.84
CA GLN A 320 17.89 -6.87 0.01
C GLN A 320 16.41 -7.13 0.36
N GLU A 321 16.16 -8.13 1.20
CA GLU A 321 14.81 -8.61 1.53
C GLU A 321 13.92 -7.48 2.08
N GLN A 322 12.77 -7.25 1.44
CA GLN A 322 11.85 -6.13 1.72
C GLN A 322 12.47 -4.72 1.64
N GLY A 323 13.62 -4.58 0.96
CA GLY A 323 14.20 -3.28 0.63
C GLY A 323 13.43 -2.60 -0.51
N ASN A 324 13.36 -1.27 -0.44
CA ASN A 324 12.69 -0.41 -1.41
C ASN A 324 13.70 0.53 -2.09
N PHE A 325 13.80 0.46 -3.42
CA PHE A 325 14.55 1.41 -4.21
C PHE A 325 13.62 2.14 -5.19
N SER A 326 13.58 3.47 -5.13
CA SER A 326 12.85 4.32 -6.07
C SER A 326 13.75 5.40 -6.65
N TYR A 327 13.76 5.51 -7.98
CA TYR A 327 14.43 6.58 -8.72
C TYR A 327 13.49 7.23 -9.73
N LYS A 328 13.30 8.53 -9.60
CA LYS A 328 12.52 9.38 -10.51
C LYS A 328 13.42 10.41 -11.17
N ASN A 329 13.54 10.35 -12.49
CA ASN A 329 14.20 11.39 -13.27
C ASN A 329 13.23 12.53 -13.60
N ILE A 330 13.56 13.77 -13.22
CA ILE A 330 12.65 14.92 -13.29
C ILE A 330 13.14 16.03 -14.25
N TYR A 331 12.21 16.79 -14.81
CA TYR A 331 12.53 18.10 -15.41
C TYR A 331 12.72 19.16 -14.31
N GLY A 332 13.85 19.10 -13.61
CA GLY A 332 14.29 20.13 -12.66
C GLY A 332 14.76 21.42 -13.36
N VAL A 333 14.97 22.47 -12.58
CA VAL A 333 15.41 23.80 -13.05
C VAL A 333 16.81 23.74 -13.66
N ASN A 334 17.67 22.84 -13.15
CA ASN A 334 19.03 22.63 -13.65
C ASN A 334 19.14 21.41 -14.59
N SER A 335 18.01 20.90 -15.12
CA SER A 335 18.01 19.79 -16.06
C SER A 335 18.66 20.17 -17.40
N THR A 336 19.72 19.45 -17.78
CA THR A 336 20.48 19.66 -19.02
C THR A 336 20.25 18.59 -20.09
N SER A 337 19.41 17.59 -19.79
CA SER A 337 19.13 16.44 -20.67
C SER A 337 17.62 16.18 -20.79
N SER A 338 17.23 15.56 -21.90
CA SER A 338 15.88 15.01 -22.10
C SER A 338 15.85 13.47 -22.07
N THR A 339 16.91 12.84 -21.55
CA THR A 339 17.04 11.38 -21.44
C THR A 339 17.53 10.96 -20.05
N ALA A 340 16.93 9.90 -19.51
CA ALA A 340 17.25 9.34 -18.19
C ALA A 340 18.16 8.11 -18.36
N THR A 341 19.47 8.26 -18.16
CA THR A 341 20.40 7.13 -18.33
C THR A 341 20.66 6.46 -16.98
N LEU A 342 20.38 5.16 -16.86
CA LEU A 342 20.59 4.47 -15.58
C LEU A 342 22.07 4.32 -15.23
N SER A 343 22.93 4.14 -16.23
CA SER A 343 24.37 3.93 -16.05
C SER A 343 25.13 4.32 -17.31
N THR A 344 26.33 4.91 -17.19
CA THR A 344 27.22 5.11 -18.35
C THR A 344 28.02 3.86 -18.71
N GLY A 345 28.27 2.98 -17.72
CA GLY A 345 28.88 1.65 -17.90
C GLY A 345 27.87 0.51 -17.68
N THR A 346 28.35 -0.65 -17.27
CA THR A 346 27.48 -1.81 -16.99
C THR A 346 26.72 -1.59 -15.69
N LEU A 347 25.38 -1.71 -15.70
CA LEU A 347 24.56 -1.82 -14.50
C LEU A 347 24.14 -3.28 -14.29
N THR A 348 24.46 -3.81 -13.12
CA THR A 348 23.84 -5.03 -12.58
C THR A 348 23.02 -4.65 -11.36
N ALA A 349 21.75 -5.03 -11.33
CA ALA A 349 20.88 -4.80 -10.18
C ALA A 349 20.36 -6.13 -9.64
N ASN A 350 20.56 -6.39 -8.36
CA ASN A 350 20.21 -7.62 -7.67
C ASN A 350 19.04 -7.32 -6.72
N PHE A 351 17.88 -7.91 -6.97
CA PHE A 351 16.67 -7.72 -6.18
C PHE A 351 16.31 -9.03 -5.46
N ALA A 352 16.34 -8.99 -4.12
CA ALA A 352 16.08 -10.13 -3.26
C ALA A 352 14.59 -10.28 -2.92
N LYS A 353 14.27 -11.23 -2.02
CA LYS A 353 12.91 -11.64 -1.69
C LYS A 353 12.03 -10.47 -1.25
N ASP A 354 10.86 -10.35 -1.87
CA ASP A 354 9.83 -9.35 -1.58
C ASP A 354 10.36 -7.89 -1.63
N SER A 355 11.44 -7.62 -2.38
CA SER A 355 12.00 -6.28 -2.61
C SER A 355 11.35 -5.56 -3.80
N ILE A 356 11.44 -4.23 -3.81
CA ILE A 356 10.79 -3.36 -4.81
C ILE A 356 11.81 -2.47 -5.52
N GLY A 357 11.67 -2.38 -6.85
CA GLY A 357 12.42 -1.44 -7.70
C GLY A 357 11.49 -0.57 -8.55
N HIS A 358 11.45 0.73 -8.29
CA HIS A 358 10.62 1.70 -9.03
C HIS A 358 11.52 2.67 -9.82
N PHE A 359 11.31 2.76 -11.13
CA PHE A 359 12.06 3.64 -12.04
C PHE A 359 11.09 4.53 -12.84
N THR A 360 10.93 5.78 -12.42
CA THR A 360 10.02 6.76 -13.04
C THR A 360 10.77 7.80 -13.89
N THR A 361 10.19 8.26 -14.99
CA THR A 361 10.78 9.32 -15.85
C THR A 361 9.77 10.38 -16.29
N ASP A 362 10.06 11.64 -15.96
CA ASP A 362 9.44 12.82 -16.59
C ASP A 362 10.03 13.12 -17.97
N VAL A 363 11.25 12.68 -18.27
CA VAL A 363 11.92 12.93 -19.56
C VAL A 363 11.52 11.88 -20.63
N ASN A 364 12.15 11.89 -21.81
CA ASN A 364 11.69 11.14 -23.00
C ASN A 364 11.78 9.60 -22.92
N GLY A 365 12.20 9.04 -21.79
CA GLY A 365 12.39 7.60 -21.58
C GLY A 365 13.80 7.25 -21.10
N PHE A 366 13.95 6.02 -20.59
CA PHE A 366 15.23 5.52 -20.09
C PHE A 366 16.19 5.08 -21.21
N SER A 367 17.48 5.37 -21.05
CA SER A 367 18.50 5.20 -22.08
C SER A 367 19.81 4.61 -21.55
N GLY A 368 20.71 4.27 -22.49
CA GLY A 368 22.07 3.81 -22.20
C GLY A 368 22.30 2.31 -22.44
N PRO A 369 23.39 1.74 -21.88
CA PRO A 369 23.66 0.31 -21.94
C PRO A 369 22.53 -0.53 -21.31
N ASN A 370 22.34 -1.75 -21.79
CA ASN A 370 21.30 -2.65 -21.30
C ASN A 370 21.59 -3.10 -19.85
N PRO A 371 20.77 -2.72 -18.86
CA PRO A 371 20.96 -3.17 -17.47
C PRO A 371 20.56 -4.64 -17.31
N THR A 372 21.27 -5.36 -16.45
CA THR A 372 20.88 -6.71 -16.02
C THR A 372 20.20 -6.66 -14.66
N PHE A 373 18.97 -7.14 -14.57
CA PHE A 373 18.21 -7.31 -13.33
C PHE A 373 18.21 -8.79 -12.94
N ASN A 374 18.93 -9.13 -11.88
CA ASN A 374 18.98 -10.45 -11.27
C ASN A 374 17.90 -10.53 -10.17
N LEU A 375 16.96 -11.45 -10.30
CA LEU A 375 15.72 -11.47 -9.52
C LEU A 375 15.68 -12.75 -8.67
N ASN A 376 15.64 -12.61 -7.35
CA ASN A 376 15.51 -13.71 -6.42
C ASN A 376 14.27 -13.48 -5.53
N SER A 377 13.10 -13.85 -6.04
CA SER A 377 11.80 -13.68 -5.40
C SER A 377 11.33 -12.24 -5.08
N PRO A 378 11.73 -11.17 -5.81
CA PRO A 378 11.29 -9.80 -5.51
C PRO A 378 9.78 -9.65 -5.65
N ASP A 379 9.24 -8.52 -5.21
CA ASP A 379 7.81 -8.28 -5.36
C ASP A 379 7.47 -7.71 -6.74
N TYR A 380 8.07 -6.58 -7.09
CA TYR A 380 8.02 -6.04 -8.46
C TYR A 380 9.23 -5.18 -8.81
N ILE A 381 9.48 -5.07 -10.12
CA ILE A 381 10.28 -4.01 -10.72
C ILE A 381 9.44 -3.34 -11.78
N VAL A 382 9.17 -2.04 -11.62
CA VAL A 382 8.38 -1.23 -12.56
C VAL A 382 9.24 -0.11 -13.15
N PHE A 383 9.08 0.07 -14.45
CA PHE A 383 9.47 1.26 -15.17
C PHE A 383 8.21 2.02 -15.56
N ASP A 384 8.12 3.32 -15.29
CA ASP A 384 7.01 4.15 -15.75
C ASP A 384 7.46 5.54 -16.23
N ALA A 385 6.68 6.15 -17.10
CA ALA A 385 6.79 7.54 -17.51
C ALA A 385 5.54 8.30 -17.09
N THR A 386 5.69 9.49 -16.52
CA THR A 386 4.60 10.29 -15.92
C THR A 386 3.57 10.82 -16.93
N SER A 387 3.75 10.53 -18.23
CA SER A 387 2.80 10.88 -19.28
C SER A 387 2.63 9.72 -20.25
N SER A 388 1.38 9.32 -20.47
CA SER A 388 1.00 8.15 -21.28
C SER A 388 1.29 8.29 -22.79
N SER A 389 1.74 9.46 -23.23
CA SER A 389 2.20 9.73 -24.60
C SER A 389 3.69 9.41 -24.83
N LYS A 390 4.45 9.11 -23.76
CA LYS A 390 5.88 8.80 -23.82
C LYS A 390 6.11 7.30 -23.83
N LYS A 391 7.18 6.86 -24.48
CA LYS A 391 7.70 5.50 -24.32
C LYS A 391 8.65 5.44 -23.13
N VAL A 392 8.48 4.48 -22.23
CA VAL A 392 9.33 4.39 -21.03
C VAL A 392 10.73 3.86 -21.36
N LEU A 393 10.85 3.00 -22.36
CA LEU A 393 12.12 2.51 -22.88
C LEU A 393 12.56 3.37 -24.07
N GLY A 394 13.54 4.24 -23.84
CA GLY A 394 14.10 5.17 -24.83
C GLY A 394 15.06 4.48 -25.80
N SER A 395 16.21 4.02 -25.29
CA SER A 395 17.23 3.28 -26.06
C SER A 395 17.84 2.08 -25.35
N MET A 396 17.60 1.91 -24.05
CA MET A 396 18.04 0.71 -23.31
C MET A 396 17.02 -0.43 -23.45
N ASN A 397 17.51 -1.67 -23.40
CA ASN A 397 16.68 -2.88 -23.35
C ASN A 397 16.98 -3.65 -22.06
N PRO A 398 16.22 -3.47 -20.95
CA PRO A 398 16.49 -4.15 -19.69
C PRO A 398 16.37 -5.68 -19.80
N ILE A 399 17.23 -6.39 -19.07
CA ILE A 399 17.33 -7.85 -19.08
C ILE A 399 16.92 -8.40 -17.72
N PHE A 400 15.71 -8.93 -17.60
CA PHE A 400 15.18 -9.54 -16.38
C PHE A 400 15.54 -11.03 -16.31
N LYS A 401 16.25 -11.47 -15.26
CA LYS A 401 16.70 -12.85 -15.03
C LYS A 401 16.09 -13.40 -13.76
N ARG A 402 15.16 -14.36 -13.86
CA ARG A 402 14.58 -15.04 -12.70
C ARG A 402 15.53 -16.13 -12.20
N LEU A 403 16.08 -15.94 -11.00
CA LEU A 403 17.06 -16.83 -10.38
C LEU A 403 16.45 -17.70 -9.27
N ASP A 404 15.35 -17.27 -8.66
CA ASP A 404 14.64 -18.06 -7.65
C ASP A 404 13.97 -19.30 -8.23
N SER A 405 13.87 -20.32 -7.37
CA SER A 405 13.05 -21.51 -7.58
C SER A 405 11.82 -21.50 -6.66
N ASP A 406 11.19 -20.33 -6.47
CA ASP A 406 9.95 -20.24 -5.70
C ASP A 406 8.73 -20.66 -6.54
N ASN A 407 7.63 -21.03 -5.88
CA ASN A 407 6.39 -21.43 -6.55
C ASN A 407 5.47 -20.24 -6.88
N ALA A 408 5.94 -18.99 -6.76
CA ALA A 408 5.14 -17.82 -7.12
C ALA A 408 5.10 -17.63 -8.64
N SER A 409 3.94 -17.21 -9.12
CA SER A 409 3.74 -16.80 -10.50
C SER A 409 4.20 -15.36 -10.68
N TYR A 410 4.91 -15.10 -11.77
CA TYR A 410 5.35 -13.76 -12.19
C TYR A 410 4.94 -13.54 -13.64
N ARG A 411 4.61 -12.29 -13.98
CA ARG A 411 4.34 -11.87 -15.37
C ARG A 411 5.11 -10.60 -15.71
N ILE A 412 5.23 -10.31 -17.00
CA ILE A 412 5.67 -9.00 -17.51
C ILE A 412 4.50 -8.38 -18.27
N ASP A 413 3.94 -7.32 -17.68
CA ASP A 413 2.84 -6.53 -18.22
C ASP A 413 3.32 -5.13 -18.59
N TYR A 414 2.57 -4.42 -19.43
CA TYR A 414 2.88 -3.06 -19.86
C TYR A 414 1.62 -2.23 -20.10
N LEU A 415 1.74 -0.91 -19.92
CA LEU A 415 0.65 0.05 -20.14
C LEU A 415 0.88 0.85 -21.43
N THR A 416 -0.16 0.91 -22.26
CA THR A 416 -0.27 1.91 -23.34
C THR A 416 -1.38 2.89 -22.99
N ALA A 417 -1.43 4.04 -23.66
CA ALA A 417 -2.39 5.12 -23.38
C ALA A 417 -3.90 4.73 -23.39
N SER A 418 -4.24 3.51 -23.85
CA SER A 418 -5.61 3.00 -23.89
C SER A 418 -5.87 1.74 -23.05
N LYS A 419 -4.84 1.00 -22.60
CA LYS A 419 -5.00 -0.24 -21.82
C LYS A 419 -3.69 -0.81 -21.25
N GLN A 420 -3.85 -1.64 -20.22
CA GLN A 420 -2.88 -2.66 -19.82
C GLN A 420 -2.83 -3.82 -20.84
N ASN A 421 -1.65 -4.43 -20.97
CA ASN A 421 -1.39 -5.59 -21.83
C ASN A 421 -0.38 -6.52 -21.14
N THR A 422 -0.40 -7.81 -21.48
CA THR A 422 0.60 -8.79 -21.04
C THR A 422 1.58 -9.10 -22.17
N TYR A 423 2.88 -8.98 -21.90
CA TYR A 423 3.96 -9.40 -22.81
C TYR A 423 4.46 -10.81 -22.49
N VAL A 424 4.68 -11.13 -21.21
CA VAL A 424 5.04 -12.48 -20.75
C VAL A 424 4.02 -12.94 -19.69
N PRO A 425 3.09 -13.86 -20.01
CA PRO A 425 2.07 -14.30 -19.06
C PRO A 425 2.60 -15.23 -17.97
N THR A 426 3.79 -15.79 -18.12
CA THR A 426 4.46 -16.61 -17.11
C THR A 426 5.98 -16.51 -17.27
N VAL A 427 6.65 -15.95 -16.27
CA VAL A 427 8.11 -15.91 -16.17
C VAL A 427 8.60 -17.18 -15.48
N ASN A 428 9.31 -18.03 -16.23
CA ASN A 428 9.83 -19.29 -15.71
C ASN A 428 11.12 -19.09 -14.91
N THR A 429 11.32 -19.88 -13.85
CA THR A 429 12.60 -19.99 -13.13
C THR A 429 13.77 -20.26 -14.09
N GLY A 430 14.93 -19.66 -13.82
CA GLY A 430 16.15 -19.79 -14.61
C GLY A 430 16.11 -19.07 -15.97
N SER A 431 15.01 -18.40 -16.32
CA SER A 431 14.83 -17.75 -17.63
C SER A 431 15.26 -16.27 -17.62
N SER A 432 15.65 -15.80 -18.80
CA SER A 432 16.10 -14.42 -19.04
C SER A 432 15.27 -13.77 -20.14
N TYR A 433 14.72 -12.59 -19.88
CA TYR A 433 13.86 -11.84 -20.79
C TYR A 433 14.45 -10.45 -21.04
N THR A 434 14.85 -10.18 -22.29
CA THR A 434 15.29 -8.84 -22.72
C THR A 434 14.09 -8.10 -23.29
N ILE A 435 13.76 -6.93 -22.72
CA ILE A 435 12.60 -6.14 -23.11
C ILE A 435 13.05 -4.92 -23.89
N SER A 436 12.49 -4.69 -25.08
CA SER A 436 12.66 -3.45 -25.86
C SER A 436 11.37 -2.63 -25.91
N SER A 437 11.45 -1.36 -26.30
CA SER A 437 10.25 -0.52 -26.46
C SER A 437 9.25 -1.14 -27.45
N GLY A 438 9.73 -1.74 -28.54
CA GLY A 438 8.91 -2.48 -29.50
C GLY A 438 8.24 -3.74 -28.95
N ASN A 439 8.79 -4.39 -27.90
CA ASN A 439 8.13 -5.52 -27.23
C ASN A 439 6.90 -5.08 -26.42
N ILE A 440 6.91 -3.84 -25.92
CA ILE A 440 5.82 -3.23 -25.15
C ILE A 440 5.00 -2.23 -25.97
N GLY A 441 5.08 -2.30 -27.31
CA GLY A 441 4.34 -1.41 -28.22
C GLY A 441 4.57 0.09 -27.97
N ASP A 442 5.81 0.46 -27.62
CA ASP A 442 6.23 1.79 -27.18
C ASP A 442 5.44 2.34 -25.97
N GLY A 443 4.96 1.45 -25.09
CA GLY A 443 4.21 1.77 -23.88
C GLY A 443 4.92 2.68 -22.88
N TYR A 444 4.12 3.36 -22.07
CA TYR A 444 4.57 4.33 -21.06
C TYR A 444 4.90 3.69 -19.70
N SER A 445 4.63 2.40 -19.52
CA SER A 445 5.11 1.64 -18.37
C SER A 445 5.30 0.17 -18.72
N VAL A 446 6.24 -0.50 -18.06
CA VAL A 446 6.42 -1.95 -18.05
C VAL A 446 6.75 -2.42 -16.63
N ALA A 447 6.07 -3.48 -16.16
CA ALA A 447 6.25 -4.06 -14.85
C ALA A 447 6.58 -5.56 -14.94
N TYR A 448 7.72 -5.96 -14.38
CA TYR A 448 7.95 -7.32 -13.91
C TYR A 448 7.32 -7.42 -12.53
N ALA A 449 6.35 -8.31 -12.31
CA ALA A 449 5.67 -8.38 -11.01
C ALA A 449 5.18 -9.78 -10.66
N LYS A 450 5.23 -10.06 -9.35
CA LYS A 450 4.63 -11.20 -8.67
C LYS A 450 3.11 -11.11 -8.78
N LEU A 451 2.42 -12.25 -8.95
CA LEU A 451 0.97 -12.30 -8.84
C LEU A 451 0.57 -12.42 -7.36
N PRO A 452 -0.53 -11.79 -6.92
CA PRO A 452 -1.07 -12.00 -5.59
C PRO A 452 -1.56 -13.44 -5.41
N THR A 453 -1.53 -13.94 -4.17
CA THR A 453 -2.18 -15.21 -3.80
C THR A 453 -3.21 -14.99 -2.68
N ILE A 454 -4.28 -15.78 -2.72
CA ILE A 454 -5.18 -15.97 -1.57
C ILE A 454 -4.62 -17.17 -0.81
N ASP A 455 -4.09 -16.92 0.38
CA ASP A 455 -3.40 -17.94 1.17
C ASP A 455 -4.37 -18.66 2.15
N SER A 456 -5.51 -18.04 2.48
CA SER A 456 -6.63 -18.66 3.20
C SER A 456 -7.99 -18.06 2.79
N LEU A 457 -9.01 -18.94 2.75
CA LEU A 457 -10.39 -18.65 2.33
C LEU A 457 -11.35 -19.46 3.22
N SER A 458 -12.26 -18.79 3.90
CA SER A 458 -13.25 -19.41 4.79
C SER A 458 -14.65 -19.42 4.20
N ALA A 459 -15.40 -20.47 4.54
CA ALA A 459 -16.80 -20.67 4.21
C ALA A 459 -17.53 -21.12 5.48
N THR A 460 -18.24 -20.19 6.14
CA THR A 460 -18.90 -20.44 7.42
C THR A 460 -20.40 -20.62 7.22
N PRO A 461 -20.96 -21.84 7.29
CA PRO A 461 -22.40 -22.06 7.21
C PRO A 461 -23.11 -21.52 8.46
N THR A 462 -24.34 -21.06 8.33
CA THR A 462 -25.21 -20.74 9.47
C THR A 462 -26.64 -21.17 9.15
N THR A 463 -27.25 -21.93 10.05
CA THR A 463 -28.60 -22.49 9.85
C THR A 463 -29.42 -22.43 11.13
N GLY A 464 -30.71 -22.14 11.02
CA GLY A 464 -31.62 -22.01 12.15
C GLY A 464 -33.03 -21.65 11.70
N PRO A 465 -33.90 -21.18 12.61
CA PRO A 465 -35.21 -20.64 12.24
C PRO A 465 -35.03 -19.48 11.27
N ASP A 466 -35.59 -19.61 10.07
CA ASP A 466 -35.52 -18.61 8.99
C ASP A 466 -34.11 -18.22 8.54
N ILE A 467 -33.11 -19.08 8.80
CA ILE A 467 -31.71 -18.86 8.45
C ILE A 467 -31.16 -20.10 7.76
N SER A 468 -30.64 -19.94 6.54
CA SER A 468 -29.80 -20.94 5.86
C SER A 468 -28.85 -20.21 4.91
N THR A 469 -27.68 -19.86 5.43
CA THR A 469 -26.70 -18.98 4.79
C THR A 469 -25.31 -19.60 4.84
N MET A 470 -24.40 -19.03 4.06
CA MET A 470 -22.97 -19.31 4.14
C MET A 470 -22.19 -18.03 3.90
N THR A 471 -21.39 -17.65 4.91
CA THR A 471 -20.53 -16.47 4.87
C THR A 471 -19.18 -16.86 4.27
N ALA A 472 -18.86 -16.26 3.12
CA ALA A 472 -17.57 -16.34 2.45
C ALA A 472 -16.68 -15.16 2.86
N GLN A 473 -15.39 -15.42 3.09
CA GLN A 473 -14.40 -14.39 3.42
C GLN A 473 -12.99 -14.84 3.04
N ILE A 474 -12.19 -13.94 2.45
CA ILE A 474 -10.74 -14.15 2.33
C ILE A 474 -10.10 -13.84 3.68
N ASP A 475 -9.39 -14.80 4.29
CA ASP A 475 -8.81 -14.61 5.62
C ASP A 475 -7.37 -14.09 5.56
N SER A 476 -6.63 -14.45 4.50
CA SER A 476 -5.28 -13.95 4.24
C SER A 476 -4.91 -13.96 2.76
N THR A 477 -4.04 -13.02 2.39
CA THR A 477 -3.44 -12.91 1.05
C THR A 477 -1.94 -12.72 1.15
N ARG A 478 -1.25 -12.89 0.02
CA ARG A 478 0.16 -12.54 -0.13
C ARG A 478 0.36 -11.61 -1.34
N PRO A 479 1.02 -10.44 -1.16
CA PRO A 479 1.52 -9.93 0.12
C PRO A 479 0.36 -9.54 1.06
N ALA A 480 0.63 -9.38 2.36
CA ALA A 480 -0.43 -9.16 3.36
C ALA A 480 -1.04 -7.74 3.30
N ASP A 481 -0.33 -6.81 2.67
CA ASP A 481 -0.68 -5.41 2.37
C ASP A 481 -1.19 -5.23 0.93
N MET A 482 -1.55 -6.32 0.24
CA MET A 482 -2.23 -6.31 -1.06
C MET A 482 -3.47 -5.41 -1.03
N LEU A 483 -3.49 -4.36 -1.85
CA LEU A 483 -4.65 -3.47 -1.99
C LEU A 483 -5.53 -3.92 -3.16
N SER A 484 -6.84 -4.01 -2.89
CA SER A 484 -7.83 -4.60 -3.79
C SER A 484 -9.06 -3.70 -3.92
N SER A 485 -9.62 -3.62 -5.12
CA SER A 485 -10.89 -2.94 -5.41
C SER A 485 -12.06 -3.92 -5.62
N GLU A 486 -11.78 -5.22 -5.77
CA GLU A 486 -12.74 -6.22 -6.25
C GLU A 486 -12.36 -7.63 -5.77
N VAL A 487 -13.30 -8.30 -5.10
CA VAL A 487 -13.26 -9.74 -4.85
C VAL A 487 -14.43 -10.41 -5.57
N GLN A 488 -14.15 -11.40 -6.40
CA GLN A 488 -15.15 -12.24 -7.05
C GLN A 488 -15.27 -13.58 -6.31
N TYR A 489 -16.50 -14.00 -6.03
CA TYR A 489 -16.81 -15.32 -5.48
C TYR A 489 -17.69 -16.13 -6.43
N LYS A 490 -17.50 -17.45 -6.44
CA LYS A 490 -18.46 -18.42 -7.00
C LYS A 490 -18.79 -19.48 -5.96
N LEU A 491 -20.07 -19.82 -5.83
CA LEU A 491 -20.53 -20.93 -5.02
C LEU A 491 -21.11 -22.03 -5.90
N ALA A 492 -20.62 -23.26 -5.75
CA ALA A 492 -21.02 -24.41 -6.56
C ALA A 492 -21.40 -25.63 -5.72
N THR A 493 -22.26 -26.49 -6.27
CA THR A 493 -22.68 -27.76 -5.65
C THR A 493 -21.75 -28.94 -5.96
N LYS A 494 -20.75 -28.72 -6.82
CA LYS A 494 -19.71 -29.69 -7.21
C LYS A 494 -18.42 -28.94 -7.59
N GLN A 495 -17.30 -29.65 -7.62
CA GLN A 495 -16.01 -29.09 -8.04
C GLN A 495 -16.05 -28.65 -9.51
N LEU A 496 -15.54 -27.45 -9.81
CA LEU A 496 -15.62 -26.79 -11.12
C LEU A 496 -14.44 -27.07 -12.06
N TYR A 497 -13.50 -27.93 -11.66
CA TYR A 497 -12.28 -28.22 -12.42
C TYR A 497 -11.84 -29.69 -12.28
N SER A 498 -10.77 -30.07 -12.97
CA SER A 498 -10.07 -31.34 -12.75
C SER A 498 -8.54 -31.14 -12.80
N GLY A 499 -7.80 -32.06 -12.20
CA GLY A 499 -6.34 -31.94 -12.04
C GLY A 499 -5.96 -30.93 -10.95
N THR A 500 -4.86 -30.21 -11.15
CA THR A 500 -4.32 -29.25 -10.15
C THR A 500 -4.99 -27.89 -10.28
N LEU A 501 -5.49 -27.32 -9.16
CA LEU A 501 -6.15 -26.01 -9.09
C LEU A 501 -5.33 -24.88 -9.74
N THR A 502 -4.00 -24.89 -9.55
CA THR A 502 -3.09 -23.87 -10.08
C THR A 502 -2.81 -23.97 -11.58
N SER A 503 -3.37 -24.97 -12.28
CA SER A 503 -3.18 -25.12 -13.72
C SER A 503 -4.07 -24.16 -14.52
N ASN A 504 -3.55 -23.65 -15.66
CA ASN A 504 -4.31 -22.77 -16.55
C ASN A 504 -5.66 -23.38 -16.98
N THR A 505 -5.72 -24.71 -17.16
CA THR A 505 -6.96 -25.44 -17.49
C THR A 505 -7.98 -25.37 -16.36
N ALA A 506 -7.57 -25.62 -15.12
CA ALA A 506 -8.46 -25.54 -13.95
C ALA A 506 -8.96 -24.10 -13.73
N GLN A 507 -8.06 -23.13 -13.80
CA GLN A 507 -8.37 -21.70 -13.67
C GLN A 507 -9.34 -21.22 -14.76
N THR A 508 -9.16 -21.65 -16.01
CA THR A 508 -10.08 -21.34 -17.11
C THR A 508 -11.45 -22.01 -16.91
N SER A 509 -11.48 -23.23 -16.38
CA SER A 509 -12.71 -23.95 -16.05
C SER A 509 -13.53 -23.22 -14.98
N ILE A 510 -12.90 -22.83 -13.87
CA ILE A 510 -13.55 -22.04 -12.80
C ILE A 510 -14.03 -20.68 -13.33
N GLN A 511 -13.20 -19.99 -14.12
CA GLN A 511 -13.55 -18.69 -14.69
C GLN A 511 -14.81 -18.74 -15.56
N ASN A 512 -14.92 -19.76 -16.42
CA ASN A 512 -16.00 -19.89 -17.41
C ASN A 512 -17.24 -20.63 -16.88
N ALA A 513 -17.14 -21.36 -15.78
CA ALA A 513 -18.24 -22.12 -15.20
C ALA A 513 -19.44 -21.25 -14.79
N GLY A 514 -20.64 -21.73 -15.10
CA GLY A 514 -21.93 -21.17 -14.69
C GLY A 514 -22.90 -22.27 -14.22
N ALA A 515 -24.19 -22.06 -14.42
CA ALA A 515 -25.24 -22.91 -13.85
C ALA A 515 -25.22 -24.37 -14.34
N ALA A 516 -24.85 -24.62 -15.60
CA ALA A 516 -24.72 -25.98 -16.14
C ALA A 516 -23.54 -26.75 -15.49
N GLU A 517 -22.47 -26.02 -15.19
CA GLU A 517 -21.29 -26.49 -14.48
C GLU A 517 -21.52 -26.61 -12.97
N GLY A 518 -22.72 -26.29 -12.46
CA GLY A 518 -23.11 -26.43 -11.06
C GLY A 518 -22.82 -25.22 -10.17
N VAL A 519 -22.46 -24.07 -10.75
CA VAL A 519 -22.43 -22.80 -10.01
C VAL A 519 -23.87 -22.41 -9.65
N LYS A 520 -24.17 -22.35 -8.35
CA LYS A 520 -25.46 -21.85 -7.85
C LYS A 520 -25.52 -20.32 -7.93
N GLU A 521 -24.43 -19.66 -7.56
CA GLU A 521 -24.39 -18.20 -7.39
C GLU A 521 -22.99 -17.64 -7.66
N THR A 522 -22.92 -16.39 -8.08
CA THR A 522 -21.67 -15.65 -8.32
C THR A 522 -21.87 -14.25 -7.77
N ALA A 523 -20.89 -13.76 -7.00
CA ALA A 523 -20.96 -12.49 -6.31
C ALA A 523 -19.69 -11.68 -6.58
N GLU A 524 -19.85 -10.36 -6.62
CA GLU A 524 -18.77 -9.40 -6.78
C GLU A 524 -18.84 -8.42 -5.60
N VAL A 525 -17.77 -8.35 -4.81
CA VAL A 525 -17.64 -7.45 -3.67
C VAL A 525 -16.72 -6.31 -4.08
N THR A 526 -17.30 -5.16 -4.41
CA THR A 526 -16.53 -3.92 -4.63
C THR A 526 -15.97 -3.44 -3.30
N LEU A 527 -14.66 -3.29 -3.23
CA LEU A 527 -13.95 -2.76 -2.08
C LEU A 527 -13.69 -1.24 -2.25
N PRO A 528 -13.62 -0.45 -1.17
CA PRO A 528 -13.00 0.87 -1.23
C PRO A 528 -11.56 0.72 -1.74
N GLY A 529 -11.17 1.47 -2.77
CA GLY A 529 -10.05 1.12 -3.67
C GLY A 529 -8.63 0.95 -3.06
N ASP A 530 -8.44 1.29 -1.79
CA ASP A 530 -7.19 1.13 -1.03
C ASP A 530 -7.36 0.15 0.16
N SER A 531 -8.27 -0.82 0.06
CA SER A 531 -8.56 -1.77 1.14
C SER A 531 -7.83 -3.12 0.95
N PRO A 532 -7.34 -3.75 2.02
CA PRO A 532 -6.94 -5.15 1.95
C PRO A 532 -8.18 -6.05 1.74
N PRO A 533 -8.11 -7.08 0.88
CA PRO A 533 -9.20 -8.04 0.70
C PRO A 533 -9.31 -9.03 1.88
N ALA A 534 -8.33 -9.07 2.79
CA ALA A 534 -8.36 -9.95 3.96
C ALA A 534 -9.29 -9.41 5.07
N GLY A 535 -10.13 -10.29 5.63
CA GLY A 535 -11.06 -9.98 6.71
C GLY A 535 -12.41 -9.42 6.24
N GLU A 536 -13.11 -8.72 7.14
CA GLU A 536 -14.51 -8.27 6.97
C GLU A 536 -14.79 -7.50 5.66
N ALA A 537 -13.77 -6.87 5.04
CA ALA A 537 -13.93 -6.11 3.82
C ALA A 537 -14.40 -6.96 2.62
N SER A 538 -13.92 -8.20 2.50
CA SER A 538 -14.32 -9.12 1.42
C SER A 538 -15.54 -9.98 1.77
N LYS A 539 -16.21 -9.74 2.89
CA LYS A 539 -17.20 -10.64 3.45
C LYS A 539 -18.50 -10.64 2.65
N TYR A 540 -18.93 -11.82 2.19
CA TYR A 540 -20.17 -12.00 1.44
C TYR A 540 -21.02 -13.12 2.04
N SER A 541 -22.35 -12.99 2.02
CA SER A 541 -23.27 -13.99 2.59
C SER A 541 -24.21 -14.54 1.53
N PHE A 542 -23.93 -15.76 1.07
CA PHE A 542 -24.86 -16.54 0.25
C PHE A 542 -26.08 -16.93 1.10
N THR A 543 -27.28 -16.88 0.52
CA THR A 543 -28.55 -17.09 1.26
C THR A 543 -29.45 -18.15 0.61
N ASN A 544 -30.52 -18.55 1.32
CA ASN A 544 -31.52 -19.51 0.85
C ASN A 544 -30.87 -20.79 0.29
N LEU A 545 -29.97 -21.37 1.09
CA LEU A 545 -29.19 -22.56 0.73
C LEU A 545 -29.91 -23.84 1.20
N PRO A 546 -30.34 -24.74 0.29
CA PRO A 546 -30.66 -26.12 0.64
C PRO A 546 -29.42 -26.82 1.25
N PRO A 547 -29.61 -27.77 2.17
CA PRO A 547 -28.53 -28.59 2.70
C PRO A 547 -27.77 -29.37 1.63
N SER A 548 -26.46 -29.20 1.62
CA SER A 548 -25.51 -29.84 0.73
C SER A 548 -24.09 -29.52 1.18
N SER A 549 -23.11 -30.31 0.76
CA SER A 549 -21.74 -29.81 0.60
C SER A 549 -21.70 -28.79 -0.54
N TYR A 550 -20.92 -27.73 -0.37
CA TYR A 550 -20.69 -26.70 -1.38
C TYR A 550 -19.19 -26.41 -1.52
N TYR A 551 -18.80 -25.99 -2.71
CA TYR A 551 -17.46 -25.54 -3.07
C TYR A 551 -17.51 -24.02 -3.25
N LEU A 552 -16.71 -23.30 -2.47
CA LEU A 552 -16.56 -21.85 -2.56
C LEU A 552 -15.24 -21.55 -3.28
N TYR A 553 -15.32 -20.70 -4.30
CA TYR A 553 -14.17 -20.18 -5.02
C TYR A 553 -14.06 -18.68 -4.81
N ALA A 554 -12.84 -18.17 -4.64
CA ALA A 554 -12.57 -16.74 -4.56
C ALA A 554 -11.40 -16.33 -5.46
N GLN A 555 -11.50 -15.13 -6.07
CA GLN A 555 -10.41 -14.43 -6.74
C GLN A 555 -10.44 -12.96 -6.30
N ALA A 556 -9.27 -12.40 -5.98
CA ALA A 556 -9.12 -10.99 -5.64
C ALA A 556 -8.23 -10.27 -6.67
N ASN A 557 -8.51 -9.00 -6.94
CA ASN A 557 -7.64 -8.15 -7.75
C ASN A 557 -6.58 -7.43 -6.88
N ASP A 558 -5.48 -7.00 -7.48
CA ASP A 558 -4.38 -6.27 -6.84
C ASP A 558 -4.01 -5.05 -7.68
N GLN A 559 -3.90 -3.89 -7.05
CA GLN A 559 -3.64 -2.60 -7.71
C GLN A 559 -2.42 -1.85 -7.14
N ARG A 560 -1.54 -2.52 -6.38
CA ARG A 560 -0.36 -1.93 -5.73
C ARG A 560 0.66 -1.25 -6.65
N ILE A 561 0.64 -1.55 -7.96
CA ILE A 561 1.40 -0.83 -8.98
C ILE A 561 0.43 0.08 -9.74
N PRO A 562 0.55 1.42 -9.64
CA PRO A 562 -0.40 2.35 -10.24
C PRO A 562 -0.67 2.10 -11.72
N GLY A 563 -1.96 2.05 -12.09
CA GLY A 563 -2.42 1.81 -13.47
C GLY A 563 -2.43 0.35 -13.92
N TYR A 564 -1.91 -0.59 -13.12
CA TYR A 564 -2.03 -2.02 -13.35
C TYR A 564 -3.17 -2.62 -12.52
N THR A 565 -3.73 -3.72 -13.00
CA THR A 565 -4.52 -4.64 -12.18
C THR A 565 -4.01 -6.06 -12.37
N PHE A 566 -3.54 -6.65 -11.28
CA PHE A 566 -3.22 -8.07 -11.15
C PHE A 566 -4.45 -8.80 -10.60
N LYS A 567 -4.51 -10.11 -10.80
CA LYS A 567 -5.58 -10.98 -10.26
C LYS A 567 -4.92 -12.21 -9.66
N SER A 568 -5.44 -12.67 -8.54
CA SER A 568 -5.02 -13.94 -7.95
C SER A 568 -5.46 -15.10 -8.84
N LEU A 569 -4.86 -16.27 -8.62
CA LEU A 569 -5.54 -17.50 -9.01
C LEU A 569 -6.84 -17.64 -8.21
N TRP A 570 -7.83 -18.29 -8.79
CA TRP A 570 -9.01 -18.79 -8.07
C TRP A 570 -8.55 -19.78 -7.00
N GLN A 571 -8.84 -19.48 -5.74
CA GLN A 571 -8.63 -20.36 -4.60
C GLN A 571 -9.93 -21.09 -4.24
N GLU A 572 -9.86 -22.36 -3.82
CA GLU A 572 -11.00 -23.18 -3.41
C GLU A 572 -11.01 -23.38 -1.89
N THR A 573 -12.22 -23.45 -1.32
CA THR A 573 -12.51 -24.06 -0.01
C THR A 573 -13.87 -24.79 -0.09
N ASN A 574 -14.25 -25.55 0.93
CA ASN A 574 -15.55 -26.23 0.97
C ASN A 574 -16.18 -26.21 2.36
N ALA A 575 -17.51 -26.30 2.40
CA ALA A 575 -18.30 -26.36 3.63
C ALA A 575 -19.62 -27.11 3.40
N GLU A 576 -20.22 -27.61 4.48
CA GLU A 576 -21.55 -28.24 4.47
C GLU A 576 -22.58 -27.29 5.09
N VAL A 577 -23.69 -27.05 4.39
CA VAL A 577 -24.89 -26.44 4.99
C VAL A 577 -25.72 -27.57 5.60
N PRO A 578 -25.84 -27.67 6.94
CA PRO A 578 -26.52 -28.79 7.57
C PRO A 578 -28.05 -28.70 7.48
N PRO A 579 -28.78 -29.83 7.55
CA PRO A 579 -30.23 -29.85 7.53
C PRO A 579 -30.86 -29.42 8.86
N VAL A 580 -31.86 -28.54 8.77
CA VAL A 580 -32.71 -28.08 9.88
C VAL A 580 -34.16 -28.39 9.53
N VAL A 581 -34.76 -29.33 10.26
CA VAL A 581 -36.20 -29.60 10.27
C VAL A 581 -36.82 -28.79 11.39
N LEU A 582 -37.70 -27.83 11.08
CA LEU A 582 -38.35 -27.00 12.09
C LEU A 582 -39.75 -26.58 11.64
N ILE A 583 -40.77 -27.14 12.29
CA ILE A 583 -42.17 -26.72 12.12
C ILE A 583 -42.58 -25.80 13.27
N GLN A 584 -43.29 -24.74 12.93
CA GLN A 584 -43.91 -23.79 13.85
C GLN A 584 -45.42 -23.75 13.60
N PHE A 585 -46.21 -23.74 14.68
CA PHE A 585 -47.65 -23.49 14.65
C PHE A 585 -47.91 -22.10 15.24
N SER A 586 -48.85 -21.32 14.70
CA SER A 586 -49.18 -20.00 15.25
C SER A 586 -49.89 -20.05 16.61
N SER A 587 -50.47 -21.20 16.97
CA SER A 587 -51.10 -21.47 18.25
C SER A 587 -50.97 -22.95 18.62
N GLY A 588 -50.92 -23.25 19.92
CA GLY A 588 -51.03 -24.62 20.44
C GLY A 588 -52.47 -25.13 20.57
N THR A 589 -53.47 -24.27 20.33
CA THR A 589 -54.90 -24.58 20.42
C THR A 589 -55.67 -23.97 19.25
N MET A 590 -56.60 -24.73 18.66
CA MET A 590 -57.51 -24.28 17.61
C MET A 590 -58.96 -24.26 18.12
N SER A 591 -59.72 -23.21 17.79
CA SER A 591 -61.11 -23.01 18.20
C SER A 591 -62.01 -22.76 17.00
N PHE A 592 -63.22 -23.31 17.01
CA PHE A 592 -64.21 -23.13 15.93
C PHE A 592 -65.65 -23.17 16.45
N GLU A 593 -66.57 -22.53 15.72
CA GLU A 593 -68.01 -22.51 16.00
C GLU A 593 -68.81 -23.07 14.81
N SER A 594 -69.25 -24.32 14.90
CA SER A 594 -70.16 -24.88 13.87
C SER A 594 -71.56 -24.26 13.99
N PRO A 595 -72.20 -23.86 12.88
CA PRO A 595 -73.63 -23.61 12.85
C PRO A 595 -74.43 -24.89 13.18
N ILE A 596 -75.63 -24.69 13.71
CA ILE A 596 -76.70 -25.69 13.80
C ILE A 596 -77.23 -26.03 12.39
N PRO A 597 -77.73 -27.27 12.16
CA PRO A 597 -77.13 -28.25 11.25
C PRO A 597 -76.72 -27.80 9.84
N GLY A 598 -75.55 -28.28 9.42
CA GLY A 598 -75.04 -28.16 8.06
C GLY A 598 -73.51 -28.06 8.00
N GLN A 599 -72.99 -27.88 6.78
CA GLN A 599 -71.56 -27.78 6.49
C GLN A 599 -70.91 -26.51 7.06
N PHE A 600 -69.64 -26.64 7.47
CA PHE A 600 -68.82 -25.55 7.99
C PHE A 600 -67.34 -25.69 7.58
N GLY A 601 -66.58 -24.61 7.73
CA GLY A 601 -65.17 -24.56 7.32
C GLY A 601 -64.42 -23.35 7.82
N LYS A 602 -63.53 -22.82 6.97
CA LYS A 602 -62.56 -21.75 7.32
C LYS A 602 -63.21 -20.52 7.97
N GLN A 603 -64.43 -20.14 7.56
CA GLN A 603 -65.17 -18.99 8.12
C GLN A 603 -65.64 -19.20 9.57
N GLN A 604 -65.66 -20.44 10.06
CA GLN A 604 -66.10 -20.81 11.41
C GLN A 604 -64.94 -21.00 12.40
N ASN A 605 -63.68 -20.82 11.97
CA ASN A 605 -62.52 -20.91 12.84
C ASN A 605 -62.28 -19.51 13.46
N LEU A 606 -62.11 -19.45 14.78
CA LEU A 606 -62.17 -18.17 15.53
C LEU A 606 -60.91 -17.32 15.37
N ASP A 607 -59.74 -17.94 15.20
CA ASP A 607 -58.49 -17.26 14.85
C ASP A 607 -57.91 -17.78 13.54
N ASN A 608 -56.95 -17.04 12.96
CA ASN A 608 -56.16 -17.50 11.82
C ASN A 608 -55.02 -18.41 12.27
N TYR A 609 -55.26 -19.72 12.28
CA TYR A 609 -54.23 -20.72 12.58
C TYR A 609 -53.36 -20.99 11.35
N THR A 610 -52.04 -21.08 11.54
CA THR A 610 -51.10 -21.43 10.49
C THR A 610 -50.08 -22.46 10.98
N ILE A 611 -49.56 -23.22 10.02
CA ILE A 611 -48.40 -24.10 10.18
C ILE A 611 -47.33 -23.66 9.18
N ARG A 612 -46.09 -23.58 9.62
CA ARG A 612 -44.96 -23.07 8.83
C ARG A 612 -43.74 -23.94 9.02
N ASN A 613 -43.04 -24.22 7.92
CA ASN A 613 -41.66 -24.68 7.96
C ASN A 613 -40.72 -23.47 8.08
N ALA A 614 -40.03 -23.37 9.21
CA ALA A 614 -38.96 -22.40 9.46
C ALA A 614 -37.57 -23.04 9.25
N GLY A 615 -37.52 -24.29 8.78
CA GLY A 615 -36.31 -25.03 8.44
C GLY A 615 -35.90 -24.90 6.97
N ASN A 616 -34.74 -25.47 6.63
CA ASN A 616 -34.12 -25.37 5.31
C ASN A 616 -34.28 -26.61 4.41
N VAL A 617 -34.94 -27.66 4.91
CA VAL A 617 -35.39 -28.82 4.11
C VAL A 617 -36.90 -28.79 3.89
N PRO A 618 -37.42 -29.31 2.76
CA PRO A 618 -38.84 -29.60 2.65
C PRO A 618 -39.20 -30.63 3.75
N THR A 619 -40.31 -30.41 4.43
CA THR A 619 -40.68 -31.12 5.67
C THR A 619 -42.07 -31.71 5.56
N LYS A 620 -42.20 -32.99 5.89
CA LYS A 620 -43.45 -33.74 5.99
C LYS A 620 -44.04 -33.61 7.39
N VAL A 621 -45.35 -33.42 7.44
CA VAL A 621 -46.16 -33.33 8.64
C VAL A 621 -47.35 -34.28 8.51
N ASP A 622 -47.38 -35.29 9.38
CA ASP A 622 -48.37 -36.36 9.37
C ASP A 622 -49.21 -36.32 10.66
N LEU A 623 -50.53 -36.27 10.55
CA LEU A 623 -51.42 -36.37 11.70
C LEU A 623 -51.55 -37.83 12.14
N THR A 624 -50.87 -38.22 13.22
CA THR A 624 -50.74 -39.63 13.62
C THR A 624 -51.86 -40.12 14.53
N SER A 625 -52.33 -39.28 15.46
CA SER A 625 -53.32 -39.66 16.47
C SER A 625 -54.22 -38.49 16.85
N ILE A 626 -55.47 -38.80 17.21
CA ILE A 626 -56.45 -37.84 17.74
C ILE A 626 -56.96 -38.38 19.07
N THR A 627 -56.75 -37.62 20.15
CA THR A 627 -57.20 -37.99 21.50
C THR A 627 -58.28 -37.03 21.99
N ARG A 628 -59.43 -37.56 22.41
CA ARG A 628 -60.52 -36.79 23.04
C ARG A 628 -60.11 -36.33 24.44
N ASN A 629 -60.28 -35.06 24.75
CA ASN A 629 -60.06 -34.52 26.09
C ASN A 629 -61.27 -34.83 27.00
N SER A 630 -61.01 -35.07 28.29
CA SER A 630 -62.00 -35.54 29.28
C SER A 630 -63.10 -34.53 29.65
N ASP A 631 -62.97 -33.30 29.19
CA ASP A 631 -63.92 -32.18 29.30
C ASP A 631 -64.87 -32.06 28.09
N SER A 632 -64.74 -32.94 27.09
CA SER A 632 -65.63 -32.99 25.93
C SER A 632 -67.01 -33.55 26.27
N SER A 633 -68.07 -32.90 25.78
CA SER A 633 -69.45 -33.38 25.90
C SER A 633 -69.58 -34.77 25.26
N ALA A 634 -69.91 -35.78 26.08
CA ALA A 634 -70.08 -37.18 25.65
C ALA A 634 -71.28 -37.40 24.70
N LYS A 635 -72.03 -36.34 24.38
CA LYS A 635 -73.17 -36.36 23.46
C LYS A 635 -72.75 -36.34 21.98
N LEU A 636 -71.63 -35.69 21.67
CA LEU A 636 -71.13 -35.61 20.29
C LEU A 636 -70.21 -36.80 19.99
N SER A 637 -70.40 -37.44 18.84
CA SER A 637 -69.51 -38.49 18.33
C SER A 637 -68.80 -38.04 17.06
N LEU A 638 -67.48 -38.21 17.03
CA LEU A 638 -66.64 -37.94 15.87
C LEU A 638 -66.66 -39.18 14.95
N VAL A 639 -67.04 -39.03 13.67
CA VAL A 639 -67.36 -40.17 12.80
C VAL A 639 -66.76 -40.05 11.38
N GLU A 640 -66.46 -41.19 10.75
CA GLU A 640 -65.98 -41.25 9.36
C GLU A 640 -67.09 -40.91 8.32
N GLN A 641 -68.35 -41.14 8.70
CA GLN A 641 -69.57 -40.83 7.96
C GLN A 641 -70.74 -40.75 8.96
N PHE A 642 -71.86 -40.13 8.59
CA PHE A 642 -73.08 -40.22 9.41
C PHE A 642 -73.71 -41.62 9.32
N ASN A 643 -74.14 -42.17 10.45
CA ASN A 643 -74.74 -43.51 10.57
C ASN A 643 -76.08 -43.48 11.31
N THR A 644 -76.21 -42.63 12.34
CA THR A 644 -77.44 -42.44 13.10
C THR A 644 -78.18 -41.15 12.72
N HIS A 645 -77.46 -40.14 12.21
CA HIS A 645 -77.92 -38.76 12.11
C HIS A 645 -78.35 -38.13 13.46
N GLU A 646 -77.84 -38.66 14.58
CA GLU A 646 -78.12 -38.19 15.94
C GLU A 646 -76.83 -37.77 16.65
N GLN A 647 -76.56 -36.46 16.66
CA GLN A 647 -75.44 -35.83 17.38
C GLN A 647 -74.06 -36.31 16.89
N GLU A 648 -73.97 -36.61 15.59
CA GLU A 648 -72.75 -37.02 14.90
C GLU A 648 -72.05 -35.81 14.25
N LEU A 649 -70.72 -35.77 14.34
CA LEU A 649 -69.86 -34.74 13.76
C LEU A 649 -68.88 -35.38 12.76
N LEU A 650 -68.98 -34.98 11.49
CA LEU A 650 -67.99 -35.29 10.46
C LEU A 650 -67.01 -34.11 10.40
N LEU A 651 -65.72 -34.37 10.64
CA LEU A 651 -64.70 -33.31 10.75
C LEU A 651 -63.44 -33.67 9.96
N SER A 652 -62.81 -32.66 9.36
CA SER A 652 -61.50 -32.73 8.70
C SER A 652 -60.66 -31.52 9.11
N LEU A 653 -59.36 -31.73 9.34
CA LEU A 653 -58.39 -30.65 9.47
C LEU A 653 -57.79 -30.40 8.08
N ILE A 654 -57.96 -29.19 7.55
CA ILE A 654 -57.44 -28.82 6.23
C ILE A 654 -56.23 -27.91 6.40
N ALA A 655 -55.15 -28.26 5.71
CA ALA A 655 -53.98 -27.41 5.53
C ALA A 655 -53.98 -26.85 4.11
N GLU A 656 -54.21 -25.54 3.98
CA GLU A 656 -54.28 -24.82 2.71
C GLU A 656 -53.03 -23.95 2.52
N LYS A 657 -52.13 -24.39 1.63
CA LYS A 657 -50.86 -23.72 1.32
C LYS A 657 -51.08 -22.28 0.85
N ALA A 658 -50.24 -21.36 1.34
CA ALA A 658 -50.43 -19.93 1.11
C ALA A 658 -50.04 -19.44 -0.29
N GLY A 659 -49.08 -20.09 -0.96
CA GLY A 659 -48.65 -19.73 -2.31
C GLY A 659 -49.54 -20.35 -3.41
N SER A 660 -49.65 -21.68 -3.41
CA SER A 660 -50.37 -22.44 -4.44
C SER A 660 -51.88 -22.59 -4.20
N GLY A 661 -52.36 -22.39 -2.97
CA GLY A 661 -53.73 -22.74 -2.57
C GLY A 661 -54.00 -24.25 -2.52
N ALA A 662 -52.97 -25.10 -2.66
CA ALA A 662 -53.10 -26.54 -2.56
C ALA A 662 -53.56 -26.96 -1.16
N ARG A 663 -54.43 -27.97 -1.08
CA ARG A 663 -55.07 -28.43 0.17
C ARG A 663 -54.71 -29.88 0.48
N THR A 664 -54.04 -30.11 1.61
CA THR A 664 -53.99 -31.42 2.27
C THR A 664 -55.21 -31.53 3.19
N THR A 665 -55.96 -32.63 3.10
CA THR A 665 -57.13 -32.87 3.96
C THR A 665 -56.83 -34.02 4.92
N PHE A 666 -56.49 -33.69 6.16
CA PHE A 666 -56.44 -34.68 7.23
C PHE A 666 -57.87 -35.00 7.65
N GLY A 667 -58.49 -36.00 7.02
CA GLY A 667 -59.75 -36.55 7.51
C GLY A 667 -60.43 -37.54 6.56
N PRO A 668 -61.58 -38.12 6.94
CA PRO A 668 -62.32 -37.86 8.18
C PRO A 668 -61.50 -38.12 9.45
N LEU A 669 -61.58 -37.18 10.40
CA LEU A 669 -61.00 -37.29 11.73
C LEU A 669 -61.86 -38.25 12.57
N VAL A 670 -61.24 -39.10 13.37
CA VAL A 670 -61.91 -40.01 14.33
C VAL A 670 -61.03 -40.30 15.54
N ASP A 671 -61.65 -40.71 16.65
CA ASP A 671 -61.04 -41.10 17.93
C ASP A 671 -60.21 -42.41 17.78
N LYS A 672 -59.06 -42.34 17.08
CA LYS A 672 -58.26 -43.50 16.67
C LYS A 672 -56.76 -43.19 16.67
N ASP A 673 -55.98 -44.24 16.90
CA ASP A 673 -54.51 -44.27 16.84
C ASP A 673 -54.08 -45.70 16.39
N PRO A 674 -53.25 -45.87 15.34
CA PRO A 674 -52.80 -44.85 14.40
C PRO A 674 -53.87 -44.45 13.38
N LEU A 675 -53.76 -43.22 12.90
CA LEU A 675 -54.43 -42.73 11.70
C LEU A 675 -53.58 -42.99 10.46
N SER A 676 -54.24 -43.06 9.30
CA SER A 676 -53.62 -43.21 7.98
C SER A 676 -54.28 -42.19 7.05
N LEU A 677 -53.76 -40.97 7.06
CA LEU A 677 -54.29 -39.80 6.35
C LEU A 677 -53.21 -39.23 5.40
N ASP A 678 -53.61 -38.28 4.54
CA ASP A 678 -52.68 -37.60 3.64
C ASP A 678 -51.57 -36.84 4.40
N THR A 679 -50.33 -36.92 3.91
CA THR A 679 -49.20 -36.13 4.39
C THR A 679 -49.28 -34.68 3.89
N LEU A 680 -49.02 -33.70 4.76
CA LEU A 680 -48.70 -32.33 4.34
C LEU A 680 -47.19 -32.21 4.12
N GLN A 681 -46.76 -31.79 2.94
CA GLN A 681 -45.37 -31.36 2.71
C GLN A 681 -45.30 -29.84 2.63
N LEU A 682 -44.53 -29.21 3.52
CA LEU A 682 -44.19 -27.78 3.48
C LEU A 682 -42.77 -27.61 2.96
N ASP A 683 -42.56 -26.63 2.09
CA ASP A 683 -41.27 -26.38 1.45
C ASP A 683 -40.35 -25.52 2.35
N PRO A 684 -39.03 -25.35 2.07
CA PRO A 684 -38.12 -24.58 2.93
C PRO A 684 -38.55 -23.13 3.16
N PHE A 685 -38.16 -22.50 4.28
CA PHE A 685 -38.73 -21.23 4.77
C PHE A 685 -38.77 -20.03 3.79
N TRP A 686 -37.97 -20.05 2.73
CA TRP A 686 -37.89 -19.01 1.69
C TRP A 686 -38.86 -19.23 0.52
N GLU A 687 -39.47 -20.41 0.40
CA GLU A 687 -40.47 -20.74 -0.62
C GLU A 687 -41.87 -20.27 -0.19
N THR A 688 -42.71 -19.90 -1.16
CA THR A 688 -44.09 -19.41 -0.88
C THR A 688 -45.00 -20.47 -0.25
N ASP A 689 -44.69 -21.75 -0.48
CA ASP A 689 -45.43 -22.91 -0.01
C ASP A 689 -44.83 -23.54 1.28
N ALA A 690 -43.95 -22.81 1.96
CA ALA A 690 -43.46 -23.12 3.30
C ALA A 690 -44.51 -22.91 4.42
N LEU A 691 -45.61 -22.21 4.13
CA LEU A 691 -46.68 -21.90 5.07
C LEU A 691 -48.04 -22.39 4.55
N ALA A 692 -48.82 -22.99 5.43
CA ALA A 692 -50.23 -23.31 5.19
C ALA A 692 -51.14 -22.75 6.28
N ASN A 693 -52.35 -22.36 5.89
CA ASN A 693 -53.43 -22.03 6.80
C ASN A 693 -54.02 -23.34 7.33
N LEU A 694 -54.15 -23.49 8.64
CA LEU A 694 -54.86 -24.60 9.27
C LEU A 694 -56.29 -24.17 9.60
N TYR A 695 -57.27 -24.98 9.23
CA TYR A 695 -58.65 -24.77 9.66
C TYR A 695 -59.42 -26.10 9.72
N LEU A 696 -60.35 -26.18 10.66
CA LEU A 696 -61.31 -27.28 10.72
C LEU A 696 -62.47 -27.01 9.76
N ALA A 697 -62.92 -28.06 9.08
CA ALA A 697 -64.09 -28.08 8.21
C ALA A 697 -64.86 -29.39 8.39
N GLY A 698 -66.14 -29.41 8.07
CA GLY A 698 -66.97 -30.56 8.37
C GLY A 698 -68.45 -30.36 8.10
N ASP A 699 -69.25 -31.24 8.69
CA ASP A 699 -70.72 -31.23 8.67
C ASP A 699 -71.23 -31.81 10.00
N TYR A 700 -72.43 -31.44 10.43
CA TYR A 700 -73.02 -31.87 11.70
C TYR A 700 -74.47 -32.34 11.52
N SER A 701 -74.79 -33.51 12.09
CA SER A 701 -76.09 -34.17 11.92
C SER A 701 -76.83 -34.39 13.25
N GLY A 702 -78.11 -33.99 13.28
CA GLY A 702 -79.05 -34.30 14.35
C GLY A 702 -79.44 -33.14 15.27
N PRO A 703 -80.44 -33.35 16.16
CA PRO A 703 -80.97 -32.29 17.03
C PRO A 703 -80.00 -31.96 18.18
N LEU A 704 -79.45 -30.74 18.18
CA LEU A 704 -78.58 -30.22 19.25
C LEU A 704 -79.40 -29.38 20.25
N ILE A 705 -79.24 -29.62 21.55
CA ILE A 705 -79.87 -28.80 22.60
C ILE A 705 -78.81 -27.90 23.25
N GLY A 706 -78.64 -26.71 22.68
CA GLY A 706 -77.68 -25.69 23.13
C GLY A 706 -76.21 -26.02 22.79
N PRO A 707 -75.29 -25.05 22.97
CA PRO A 707 -73.87 -25.23 22.69
C PRO A 707 -73.28 -26.43 23.42
N GLN A 708 -72.40 -27.17 22.75
CA GLN A 708 -71.66 -28.30 23.35
C GLN A 708 -70.16 -27.98 23.35
N HIS A 709 -69.49 -28.25 24.47
CA HIS A 709 -68.03 -28.22 24.52
C HIS A 709 -67.44 -29.49 23.90
N PHE A 710 -66.40 -29.35 23.07
CA PHE A 710 -65.80 -30.44 22.32
C PHE A 710 -64.31 -30.10 22.10
N SER A 711 -63.41 -30.96 22.59
CA SER A 711 -62.01 -30.61 22.84
C SER A 711 -61.11 -31.82 22.58
N TYR A 712 -60.11 -31.64 21.72
CA TYR A 712 -59.27 -32.72 21.21
C TYR A 712 -57.81 -32.33 21.15
N ARG A 713 -56.92 -33.30 21.37
CA ARG A 713 -55.49 -33.19 21.16
C ARG A 713 -55.09 -33.91 19.88
N PHE A 714 -54.54 -33.15 18.94
CA PHE A 714 -53.88 -33.65 17.73
C PHE A 714 -52.40 -33.92 18.02
N SER A 715 -51.86 -35.02 17.50
CA SER A 715 -50.41 -35.32 17.56
C SER A 715 -49.87 -35.43 16.15
N PHE A 716 -48.78 -34.71 15.86
CA PHE A 716 -48.13 -34.73 14.55
C PHE A 716 -46.76 -35.40 14.60
N ALA A 717 -46.48 -36.27 13.64
CA ALA A 717 -45.10 -36.63 13.31
C ALA A 717 -44.54 -35.59 12.32
N ILE A 718 -43.26 -35.25 12.48
CA ILE A 718 -42.55 -34.28 11.66
C ILE A 718 -41.26 -34.95 11.17
N SER A 719 -41.01 -34.93 9.86
CA SER A 719 -39.82 -35.54 9.27
C SER A 719 -39.32 -34.75 8.04
N ALA A 720 -38.02 -34.82 7.75
CA ALA A 720 -37.52 -34.30 6.48
C ALA A 720 -38.14 -35.09 5.31
N ALA A 721 -38.54 -34.39 4.25
CA ALA A 721 -38.86 -35.04 2.99
C ALA A 721 -37.57 -35.56 2.36
N THR A 722 -37.38 -36.87 2.35
CA THR A 722 -36.39 -37.51 1.48
C THR A 722 -36.84 -37.34 0.02
N ASN A 723 -35.99 -36.71 -0.79
CA ASN A 723 -36.05 -36.76 -2.25
C ASN A 723 -35.72 -38.16 -2.78
#